data_AF-A0AAN8XMI7-F1
#
_entry.id   AF-A0AAN8XMI7-F1
#
_cell.length_a   1.000
_cell.length_b   1.000
_cell.length_c   1.000
_cell.angle_alpha   90.00
_cell.angle_beta   90.00
_cell.angle_gamma   90.00
#
_symmetry.space_group_name_H-M   'P 1'
#
loop_
_entity.id
_entity.type
_entity.pdbx_description
1 polymer ?
#
loop_
_entity_poly.entity_id
_entity_poly.type
_entity_poly.pdbx_seq_one_letter_code
_entity_poly.pdbx_strand_id
1 'polypeptide(L)'
;MTSVYGVPLKHALHFFKVLAAKGRQLASMLVNTYGIMSQILTYVSLEPSEVSMPLQEVLMLSQEAYGLWSIFLAYGLTKAQEAFSSFYPMLVKQLVFYREKVPVNENVEKNKFNYDVGSHMLAVISRALNIAASHSLLKNKMMLNQGTLIDSEGKAIVLPPPLLTWEDMNDFPSLVETCLHKWLTQLMRSSEVTFSALRLVGSCCNFLECYYSKWRDQVSYNSDACNGKILHISDNILSPFLESVTFKTLLKELVLHSALISDLPPGTKRDPVNLGSLGCVTFGGKVIPILQPLSPFPLLLPLVSLCLTLHSLHPVLDVKTVSTLLESEEIGFYLGKFCQSPHSLRGQWLTRIDTHILFNLLKLAALKGCTKIQLYHKTAMCLMPCIHKGDEVLVKELINFVICTKEFTQDITDVNARVDHINLNDYVPLNSPALVQPVLSPMELTKNIYQSITSIGSELVNCLLSKKEYESSTVLKNGIPFITNGITISQTESSLALERCWTLVPIKHAYGQSRQRTSDSKEKAQANSSDQSNPEDILTVNKCLQMTYLGLKYRRNCLLKDVSVFAWLQQLSLVFLVANDTFLDANVSSYLQGCVVELLRNKGYANLQTTNHLEGFNSCLAWFKELLEQFISVSYGDSTFALFLLIPLQQYWPSEFRLQIWGDMLDALPYIMLSEEQVTQFIPIEQFCEPAEEDERLIIKYRSSLGSQMISERKNSFLYKLASHHIKEYFQRIRQRSNT
;
A
#
# COMPACT_ATOMS: atom_id res chain seq x y z
N MET A 1 -9.90 -46.08 -10.62
CA MET A 1 -8.95 -46.54 -9.60
C MET A 1 -9.59 -46.36 -8.24
N THR A 2 -9.67 -47.41 -7.42
CA THR A 2 -10.27 -47.38 -6.06
C THR A 2 -9.26 -47.07 -4.95
N SER A 3 -7.96 -47.09 -5.25
CA SER A 3 -6.87 -46.64 -4.37
C SER A 3 -5.79 -45.95 -5.20
N VAL A 4 -5.29 -44.82 -4.71
CA VAL A 4 -4.17 -44.05 -5.31
C VAL A 4 -2.84 -44.30 -4.57
N TYR A 5 -2.82 -45.29 -3.67
CA TYR A 5 -1.63 -45.65 -2.92
C TYR A 5 -0.53 -46.21 -3.86
N GLY A 6 0.69 -45.69 -3.74
CA GLY A 6 1.82 -46.07 -4.59
C GLY A 6 1.88 -45.38 -5.96
N VAL A 7 0.92 -44.52 -6.30
CA VAL A 7 0.90 -43.76 -7.56
C VAL A 7 1.53 -42.37 -7.34
N PRO A 8 2.40 -41.89 -8.24
CA PRO A 8 2.92 -40.52 -8.16
C PRO A 8 1.80 -39.51 -8.47
N LEU A 9 1.44 -38.68 -7.49
CA LEU A 9 0.35 -37.71 -7.61
C LEU A 9 0.87 -36.27 -7.54
N LYS A 10 0.62 -35.48 -8.59
CA LYS A 10 0.90 -34.03 -8.58
C LYS A 10 0.24 -33.29 -7.41
N HIS A 11 -0.97 -33.71 -7.03
CA HIS A 11 -1.73 -33.07 -5.95
C HIS A 11 -1.07 -33.28 -4.58
N ALA A 12 -0.37 -34.42 -4.38
CA ALA A 12 0.37 -34.66 -3.15
C ALA A 12 1.60 -33.75 -3.04
N LEU A 13 2.36 -33.61 -4.13
CA LEU A 13 3.47 -32.64 -4.19
C LEU A 13 2.99 -31.20 -3.99
N HIS A 14 1.85 -30.85 -4.61
CA HIS A 14 1.24 -29.54 -4.44
C HIS A 14 0.85 -29.27 -2.97
N PHE A 15 0.27 -30.26 -2.29
CA PHE A 15 -0.05 -30.16 -0.86
C PHE A 15 1.22 -29.94 -0.02
N PHE A 16 2.27 -30.73 -0.24
CA PHE A 16 3.56 -30.53 0.44
C PHE A 16 4.17 -29.17 0.15
N LYS A 17 4.04 -28.64 -1.07
CA LYS A 17 4.47 -27.30 -1.45
C LYS A 17 3.76 -26.23 -0.63
N VAL A 18 2.45 -26.32 -0.48
CA VAL A 18 1.66 -25.39 0.35
C VAL A 18 2.04 -25.49 1.84
N LEU A 19 2.20 -26.72 2.35
CA LEU A 19 2.65 -26.93 3.74
C LEU A 19 4.06 -26.37 4.00
N ALA A 20 5.00 -26.64 3.12
CA ALA A 20 6.37 -26.14 3.23
C ALA A 20 6.41 -24.61 3.14
N ALA A 21 5.59 -23.99 2.28
CA ALA A 21 5.50 -22.53 2.15
C ALA A 21 5.08 -21.82 3.46
N LYS A 22 4.32 -22.50 4.33
CA LYS A 22 3.81 -21.93 5.58
C LYS A 22 4.89 -21.65 6.60
N GLY A 23 5.95 -22.46 6.65
CA GLY A 23 7.04 -22.18 7.56
C GLY A 23 8.26 -23.09 7.44
N ARG A 24 9.41 -22.55 7.86
CA ARG A 24 10.71 -23.23 7.83
C ARG A 24 10.74 -24.54 8.62
N GLN A 25 10.06 -24.61 9.76
CA GLN A 25 10.02 -25.81 10.59
C GLN A 25 9.29 -26.99 9.89
N LEU A 26 8.14 -26.72 9.27
CA LEU A 26 7.41 -27.73 8.49
C LEU A 26 8.24 -28.20 7.29
N ALA A 27 8.86 -27.26 6.58
CA ALA A 27 9.77 -27.59 5.48
C ALA A 27 10.94 -28.47 5.95
N SER A 28 11.55 -28.15 7.10
CA SER A 28 12.63 -28.94 7.67
C SER A 28 12.17 -30.35 8.08
N MET A 29 10.96 -30.50 8.63
CA MET A 29 10.39 -31.81 8.97
C MET A 29 10.19 -32.68 7.72
N LEU A 30 9.65 -32.10 6.63
CA LEU A 30 9.47 -32.79 5.35
C LEU A 30 10.82 -33.32 4.79
N VAL A 31 11.89 -32.53 4.90
CA VAL A 31 13.21 -32.87 4.37
C VAL A 31 14.00 -33.82 5.28
N ASN A 32 13.98 -33.58 6.60
CA ASN A 32 14.82 -34.30 7.54
C ASN A 32 14.17 -35.59 8.05
N THR A 33 12.88 -35.56 8.36
CA THR A 33 12.14 -36.70 8.94
C THR A 33 11.56 -37.60 7.86
N TYR A 34 10.92 -37.02 6.83
CA TYR A 34 10.22 -37.79 5.79
C TYR A 34 11.07 -38.05 4.54
N GLY A 35 12.29 -37.50 4.47
CA GLY A 35 13.23 -37.77 3.39
C GLY A 35 12.77 -37.30 2.00
N ILE A 36 11.82 -36.36 1.91
CA ILE A 36 11.10 -36.00 0.67
C ILE A 36 12.02 -35.56 -0.50
N MET A 37 13.24 -35.12 -0.20
CA MET A 37 14.21 -34.72 -1.23
C MET A 37 14.54 -35.83 -2.22
N SER A 38 14.67 -37.09 -1.79
CA SER A 38 14.98 -38.19 -2.72
C SER A 38 13.88 -38.38 -3.76
N GLN A 39 12.61 -38.28 -3.35
CA GLN A 39 11.46 -38.45 -4.24
C GLN A 39 11.36 -37.28 -5.23
N ILE A 40 11.61 -36.04 -4.77
CA ILE A 40 11.65 -34.85 -5.64
C ILE A 40 12.69 -35.02 -6.74
N LEU A 41 13.90 -35.46 -6.37
CA LEU A 41 15.00 -35.63 -7.31
C LEU A 41 14.69 -36.70 -8.35
N THR A 42 14.04 -37.80 -7.95
CA THR A 42 13.55 -38.80 -8.90
C THR A 42 12.61 -38.19 -9.92
N TYR A 43 11.62 -37.38 -9.50
CA TYR A 43 10.65 -36.77 -10.42
C TYR A 43 11.26 -35.74 -11.36
N VAL A 44 12.28 -35.01 -10.90
CA VAL A 44 12.99 -34.02 -11.70
C VAL A 44 13.90 -34.67 -12.75
N SER A 45 14.42 -35.87 -12.46
CA SER A 45 15.31 -36.62 -13.36
C SER A 45 14.58 -37.59 -14.30
N LEU A 46 13.25 -37.65 -14.28
CA LEU A 46 12.50 -38.56 -15.15
C LEU A 46 12.69 -38.17 -16.63
N GLU A 47 13.24 -39.07 -17.42
CA GLU A 47 13.16 -38.98 -18.87
C GLU A 47 11.78 -39.46 -19.33
N PRO A 48 10.98 -38.63 -20.03
CA PRO A 48 9.62 -39.01 -20.41
C PRO A 48 9.54 -40.24 -21.32
N SER A 49 10.63 -40.60 -21.99
CA SER A 49 10.76 -41.80 -22.83
C SER A 49 10.87 -43.10 -22.04
N GLU A 50 11.30 -43.04 -20.78
CA GLU A 50 11.62 -44.24 -19.97
C GLU A 50 10.46 -44.67 -19.07
N VAL A 51 9.39 -43.87 -18.99
CA VAL A 51 8.31 -44.06 -18.03
C VAL A 51 7.02 -44.43 -18.77
N SER A 52 6.32 -45.46 -18.27
CA SER A 52 4.99 -45.87 -18.76
C SER A 52 3.85 -44.92 -18.33
N MET A 53 4.13 -43.62 -18.24
CA MET A 53 3.17 -42.57 -17.90
C MET A 53 3.02 -41.57 -19.06
N PRO A 54 1.84 -40.95 -19.23
CA PRO A 54 1.68 -39.89 -20.23
C PRO A 54 2.67 -38.75 -20.02
N LEU A 55 3.26 -38.24 -21.12
CA LEU A 55 4.23 -37.13 -21.10
C LEU A 55 3.73 -35.93 -20.28
N GLN A 56 2.44 -35.59 -20.40
CA GLN A 56 1.83 -34.50 -19.65
C GLN A 56 1.91 -34.72 -18.13
N GLU A 57 1.64 -35.93 -17.65
CA GLU A 57 1.68 -36.23 -16.22
C GLU A 57 3.09 -36.17 -15.67
N VAL A 58 4.07 -36.67 -16.43
CA VAL A 58 5.51 -36.58 -16.09
C VAL A 58 5.94 -35.12 -15.95
N LEU A 59 5.58 -34.26 -16.90
CA LEU A 59 5.92 -32.84 -16.86
C LEU A 59 5.22 -32.11 -15.70
N MET A 60 3.96 -32.44 -15.40
CA MET A 60 3.26 -31.86 -14.25
C MET A 60 3.86 -32.28 -12.91
N LEU A 61 4.34 -33.53 -12.79
CA LEU A 61 5.07 -34.00 -11.61
C LEU A 61 6.40 -33.27 -11.45
N SER A 62 7.18 -33.16 -12.53
CA SER A 62 8.45 -32.42 -12.55
C SER A 62 8.25 -30.95 -12.17
N GLN A 63 7.20 -30.30 -12.68
CA GLN A 63 6.84 -28.92 -12.35
C GLN A 63 6.61 -28.73 -10.85
N GLU A 64 5.78 -29.58 -10.23
CA GLU A 64 5.48 -29.50 -8.79
C GLU A 64 6.71 -29.88 -7.94
N ALA A 65 7.53 -30.83 -8.40
CA ALA A 65 8.79 -31.21 -7.75
C ALA A 65 9.79 -30.05 -7.72
N TYR A 66 10.02 -29.38 -8.86
CA TYR A 66 10.83 -28.16 -8.91
C TYR A 66 10.26 -27.04 -8.04
N GLY A 67 8.93 -26.87 -8.04
CA GLY A 67 8.25 -25.92 -7.18
C GLY A 67 8.54 -26.15 -5.69
N LEU A 68 8.42 -27.40 -5.23
CA LEU A 68 8.72 -27.78 -3.85
C LEU A 68 10.21 -27.63 -3.51
N TRP A 69 11.11 -28.03 -4.42
CA TRP A 69 12.55 -27.83 -4.24
C TRP A 69 12.92 -26.36 -4.07
N SER A 70 12.31 -25.47 -4.86
CA SER A 70 12.55 -24.03 -4.76
C SER A 70 12.19 -23.46 -3.39
N ILE A 71 11.15 -23.99 -2.73
CA ILE A 71 10.75 -23.59 -1.37
C ILE A 71 11.78 -24.04 -0.34
N PHE A 72 12.31 -25.26 -0.46
CA PHE A 72 13.35 -25.75 0.44
C PHE A 72 14.64 -24.94 0.33
N LEU A 73 15.01 -24.53 -0.89
CA LEU A 73 16.13 -23.61 -1.12
C LEU A 73 15.82 -22.20 -0.60
N ALA A 74 14.58 -21.72 -0.68
CA ALA A 74 14.21 -20.41 -0.14
C ALA A 74 14.42 -20.30 1.39
N TYR A 75 14.41 -21.42 2.12
CA TYR A 75 14.76 -21.48 3.54
C TYR A 75 16.23 -21.84 3.82
N GLY A 76 17.04 -22.06 2.78
CA GLY A 76 18.44 -22.44 2.91
C GLY A 76 18.66 -23.83 3.51
N LEU A 77 17.76 -24.81 3.30
CA LEU A 77 17.90 -26.15 3.90
C LEU A 77 19.12 -26.90 3.32
N THR A 78 19.94 -27.51 4.19
CA THR A 78 21.21 -28.15 3.82
C THR A 78 21.06 -29.25 2.77
N LYS A 79 20.15 -30.22 2.97
CA LYS A 79 19.92 -31.31 1.99
C LYS A 79 19.47 -30.79 0.62
N ALA A 80 18.79 -29.65 0.58
CA ALA A 80 18.38 -29.03 -0.69
C ALA A 80 19.57 -28.40 -1.42
N GLN A 81 20.56 -27.89 -0.68
CA GLN A 81 21.83 -27.39 -1.24
C GLN A 81 22.70 -28.55 -1.76
N GLU A 82 22.84 -29.63 -0.98
CA GLU A 82 23.57 -30.84 -1.41
C GLU A 82 22.98 -31.43 -2.70
N ALA A 83 21.65 -31.47 -2.76
CA ALA A 83 20.92 -31.87 -3.96
C ALA A 83 21.24 -30.97 -5.16
N PHE A 84 21.36 -29.66 -4.95
CA PHE A 84 21.69 -28.72 -6.02
C PHE A 84 23.10 -28.96 -6.57
N SER A 85 24.09 -29.11 -5.69
CA SER A 85 25.46 -29.45 -6.09
C SER A 85 25.52 -30.78 -6.85
N SER A 86 24.78 -31.79 -6.39
CA SER A 86 24.77 -33.12 -7.01
C SER A 86 24.11 -33.11 -8.40
N PHE A 87 23.06 -32.31 -8.58
CA PHE A 87 22.28 -32.22 -9.84
C PHE A 87 22.70 -31.06 -10.75
N TYR A 88 23.77 -30.33 -10.41
CA TYR A 88 24.27 -29.20 -11.19
C TYR A 88 24.46 -29.52 -12.69
N PRO A 89 25.14 -30.62 -13.09
CA PRO A 89 25.35 -30.92 -14.50
C PRO A 89 24.03 -31.16 -15.27
N MET A 90 23.03 -31.74 -14.59
CA MET A 90 21.71 -31.95 -15.17
C MET A 90 20.99 -30.62 -15.40
N LEU A 91 21.02 -29.70 -14.44
CA LEU A 91 20.40 -28.37 -14.57
C LEU A 91 21.00 -27.58 -15.73
N VAL A 92 22.33 -27.62 -15.88
CA VAL A 92 23.03 -26.99 -17.02
C VAL A 92 22.60 -27.63 -18.34
N LYS A 93 22.61 -28.97 -18.44
CA LYS A 93 22.18 -29.70 -19.64
C LYS A 93 20.72 -29.39 -20.00
N GLN A 94 19.82 -29.32 -19.03
CA GLN A 94 18.43 -28.96 -19.25
C GLN A 94 18.31 -27.51 -19.76
N LEU A 95 19.02 -26.55 -19.17
CA LEU A 95 19.00 -25.17 -19.63
C LEU A 95 19.53 -25.02 -21.08
N VAL A 96 20.57 -25.78 -21.43
CA VAL A 96 21.07 -25.88 -22.82
C VAL A 96 20.01 -26.46 -23.76
N PHE A 97 19.28 -27.49 -23.33
CA PHE A 97 18.14 -28.02 -24.09
C PHE A 97 17.05 -26.94 -24.31
N TYR A 98 16.69 -26.16 -23.29
CA TYR A 98 15.75 -25.05 -23.45
C TYR A 98 16.25 -24.00 -24.46
N ARG A 99 17.54 -23.64 -24.38
CA ARG A 99 18.19 -22.73 -25.31
C ARG A 99 18.11 -23.24 -26.75
N GLU A 100 18.32 -24.54 -26.99
CA GLU A 100 18.44 -25.08 -28.35
C GLU A 100 17.13 -25.58 -28.95
N LYS A 101 16.25 -26.16 -28.14
CA LYS A 101 15.12 -26.98 -28.62
C LYS A 101 13.74 -26.46 -28.27
N VAL A 102 13.62 -25.50 -27.35
CA VAL A 102 12.31 -24.97 -26.92
C VAL A 102 12.10 -23.55 -27.48
N PRO A 103 11.40 -23.38 -28.62
CA PRO A 103 10.98 -22.09 -29.13
C PRO A 103 9.71 -21.60 -28.42
N VAL A 104 9.53 -20.28 -28.30
CA VAL A 104 8.31 -19.67 -27.71
C VAL A 104 7.28 -19.22 -28.75
N ASN A 105 7.65 -19.22 -30.04
CA ASN A 105 6.83 -18.79 -31.17
C ASN A 105 6.35 -19.94 -32.07
N GLU A 106 6.78 -21.18 -31.81
CA GLU A 106 6.48 -22.37 -32.63
C GLU A 106 5.93 -23.49 -31.75
N ASN A 107 4.98 -24.28 -32.28
CA ASN A 107 4.36 -25.42 -31.58
C ASN A 107 3.91 -25.08 -30.14
N VAL A 108 3.36 -23.88 -29.95
CA VAL A 108 3.14 -23.26 -28.63
C VAL A 108 2.30 -24.15 -27.70
N GLU A 109 1.24 -24.78 -28.24
CA GLU A 109 0.38 -25.70 -27.47
C GLU A 109 1.12 -26.95 -26.99
N LYS A 110 1.98 -27.55 -27.81
CA LYS A 110 2.77 -28.73 -27.43
C LYS A 110 3.82 -28.40 -26.37
N ASN A 111 4.37 -27.18 -26.43
CA ASN A 111 5.44 -26.73 -25.54
C ASN A 111 4.94 -26.10 -24.23
N LYS A 112 3.63 -25.90 -24.05
CA LYS A 112 3.06 -25.25 -22.88
C LYS A 112 3.59 -25.77 -21.54
N PHE A 113 3.61 -27.10 -21.37
CA PHE A 113 4.10 -27.74 -20.15
C PHE A 113 5.62 -27.61 -19.98
N ASN A 114 6.38 -27.60 -21.08
CA ASN A 114 7.83 -27.33 -21.04
C ASN A 114 8.09 -25.91 -20.53
N TYR A 115 7.30 -24.92 -20.96
CA TYR A 115 7.46 -23.55 -20.45
C TYR A 115 7.26 -23.46 -18.95
N ASP A 116 6.23 -24.13 -18.42
CA ASP A 116 5.96 -24.15 -16.99
C ASP A 116 7.07 -24.89 -16.21
N VAL A 117 7.57 -26.04 -16.70
CA VAL A 117 8.71 -26.75 -16.08
C VAL A 117 9.96 -25.87 -16.08
N GLY A 118 10.32 -25.26 -17.22
CA GLY A 118 11.48 -24.37 -17.33
C GLY A 118 11.41 -23.16 -16.41
N SER A 119 10.21 -22.58 -16.21
CA SER A 119 9.98 -21.50 -15.23
C SER A 119 10.29 -21.94 -13.79
N HIS A 120 9.83 -23.13 -13.37
CA HIS A 120 10.11 -23.62 -12.01
C HIS A 120 11.57 -24.07 -11.84
N MET A 121 12.20 -24.61 -12.89
CA MET A 121 13.63 -24.90 -12.89
C MET A 121 14.45 -23.62 -12.69
N LEU A 122 14.16 -22.55 -13.42
CA LEU A 122 14.80 -21.24 -13.22
C LEU A 122 14.57 -20.71 -11.81
N ALA A 123 13.38 -20.91 -11.24
CA ALA A 123 13.13 -20.53 -9.85
C ALA A 123 14.03 -21.29 -8.84
N VAL A 124 14.30 -22.58 -9.06
CA VAL A 124 15.28 -23.35 -8.26
C VAL A 124 16.68 -22.72 -8.36
N ILE A 125 17.13 -22.43 -9.58
CA ILE A 125 18.44 -21.81 -9.82
C ILE A 125 18.52 -20.41 -9.16
N SER A 126 17.45 -19.59 -9.25
CA SER A 126 17.38 -18.28 -8.58
C SER A 126 17.41 -18.39 -7.04
N ARG A 127 16.80 -19.44 -6.46
CA ARG A 127 16.84 -19.65 -5.00
C ARG A 127 18.20 -20.16 -4.53
N ALA A 128 18.85 -21.02 -5.31
CA ALA A 128 20.24 -21.42 -5.08
C ALA A 128 21.20 -20.21 -5.15
N LEU A 129 20.99 -19.29 -6.10
CA LEU A 129 21.75 -18.05 -6.21
C LEU A 129 21.62 -17.17 -4.96
N ASN A 130 20.42 -17.03 -4.40
CA ASN A 130 20.20 -16.29 -3.15
C ASN A 130 20.95 -16.90 -1.96
N ILE A 131 21.05 -18.24 -1.91
CA ILE A 131 21.86 -18.93 -0.90
C ILE A 131 23.34 -18.64 -1.13
N ALA A 132 23.84 -18.86 -2.35
CA ALA A 132 25.23 -18.60 -2.73
C ALA A 132 25.67 -17.17 -2.42
N ALA A 133 24.81 -16.18 -2.70
CA ALA A 133 25.05 -14.76 -2.42
C ALA A 133 25.25 -14.45 -0.94
N SER A 134 24.71 -15.28 -0.03
CA SER A 134 24.86 -15.11 1.41
C SER A 134 26.15 -15.71 1.99
N HIS A 135 26.92 -16.45 1.18
CA HIS A 135 28.12 -17.15 1.64
C HIS A 135 29.19 -16.20 2.18
N SER A 136 29.58 -15.19 1.40
CA SER A 136 30.61 -14.21 1.77
C SER A 136 30.24 -13.46 3.05
N LEU A 137 28.98 -13.00 3.14
CA LEU A 137 28.44 -12.30 4.30
C LEU A 137 28.54 -13.14 5.58
N LEU A 138 28.05 -14.38 5.55
CA LEU A 138 28.02 -15.26 6.71
C LEU A 138 29.42 -15.73 7.11
N LYS A 139 30.29 -16.01 6.14
CA LYS A 139 31.70 -16.33 6.38
C LYS A 139 32.40 -15.19 7.11
N ASN A 140 32.21 -13.95 6.67
CA ASN A 140 32.81 -12.78 7.32
C ASN A 140 32.27 -12.56 8.73
N LYS A 141 30.95 -12.67 8.94
CA LYS A 141 30.35 -12.58 10.28
C LYS A 141 30.85 -13.66 11.23
N MET A 142 31.00 -14.89 10.73
CA MET A 142 31.55 -16.00 11.50
C MET A 142 33.01 -15.75 11.90
N MET A 143 33.86 -15.28 10.98
CA MET A 143 35.26 -14.96 11.27
C MET A 143 35.41 -13.83 12.32
N LEU A 144 34.46 -12.89 12.35
CA LEU A 144 34.43 -11.78 13.29
C LEU A 144 33.65 -12.08 14.58
N ASN A 145 33.15 -13.31 14.78
CA ASN A 145 32.25 -13.69 15.89
C ASN A 145 31.07 -12.71 16.06
N GLN A 146 30.55 -12.18 14.96
CA GLN A 146 29.42 -11.25 14.97
C GLN A 146 28.10 -12.00 14.89
N GLY A 147 27.18 -11.65 15.80
CA GLY A 147 25.80 -12.11 15.80
C GLY A 147 25.11 -11.95 14.44
N THR A 148 24.51 -13.03 13.96
CA THR A 148 23.74 -13.06 12.71
C THR A 148 22.24 -13.02 12.97
N LEU A 149 21.78 -13.77 13.98
CA LEU A 149 20.40 -13.77 14.45
C LEU A 149 20.37 -13.51 15.96
N ILE A 150 19.22 -13.08 16.47
CA ILE A 150 18.95 -13.03 17.90
C ILE A 150 17.99 -14.19 18.20
N ASP A 151 18.35 -15.02 19.17
CA ASP A 151 17.48 -16.12 19.60
C ASP A 151 16.30 -15.63 20.46
N SER A 152 15.41 -16.55 20.83
CA SER A 152 14.27 -16.25 21.71
C SER A 152 14.69 -15.79 23.12
N GLU A 153 15.94 -16.01 23.52
CA GLU A 153 16.53 -15.60 24.81
C GLU A 153 17.32 -14.27 24.70
N GLY A 154 17.36 -13.64 23.51
CA GLY A 154 18.09 -12.40 23.28
C GLY A 154 19.59 -12.57 23.00
N LYS A 155 20.10 -13.81 22.87
CA LYS A 155 21.51 -14.08 22.56
C LYS A 155 21.76 -14.05 21.07
N ALA A 156 22.92 -13.53 20.71
CA ALA A 156 23.34 -13.43 19.33
C ALA A 156 23.89 -14.78 18.82
N ILE A 157 23.21 -15.37 17.85
CA ILE A 157 23.64 -16.62 17.19
C ILE A 157 24.50 -16.29 15.98
N VAL A 158 25.67 -16.91 15.88
CA VAL A 158 26.51 -16.92 14.68
C VAL A 158 26.11 -18.12 13.81
N LEU A 159 25.72 -17.86 12.56
CA LEU A 159 25.35 -18.92 11.62
C LEU A 159 26.56 -19.35 10.76
N PRO A 160 26.70 -20.65 10.46
CA PRO A 160 27.73 -21.11 9.53
C PRO A 160 27.41 -20.64 8.09
N PRO A 161 28.43 -20.47 7.22
CA PRO A 161 28.21 -20.18 5.83
C PRO A 161 27.53 -21.36 5.10
N PRO A 162 26.69 -21.09 4.09
CA PRO A 162 26.06 -22.11 3.25
C PRO A 162 27.08 -22.92 2.45
N LEU A 163 26.65 -24.10 1.98
CA LEU A 163 27.48 -24.99 1.17
C LEU A 163 27.75 -24.40 -0.22
N LEU A 164 26.76 -23.74 -0.80
CA LEU A 164 26.88 -23.10 -2.11
C LEU A 164 27.64 -21.78 -1.99
N THR A 165 28.58 -21.57 -2.91
CA THR A 165 29.35 -20.35 -3.08
C THR A 165 28.92 -19.61 -4.34
N TRP A 166 29.30 -18.33 -4.45
CA TRP A 166 29.01 -17.54 -5.66
C TRP A 166 29.64 -18.15 -6.93
N GLU A 167 30.82 -18.77 -6.80
CA GLU A 167 31.55 -19.38 -7.92
C GLU A 167 30.81 -20.59 -8.51
N ASP A 168 30.07 -21.33 -7.67
CA ASP A 168 29.24 -22.45 -8.10
C ASP A 168 28.10 -22.03 -9.05
N MET A 169 27.84 -20.72 -9.20
CA MET A 169 26.76 -20.19 -10.04
C MET A 169 27.24 -19.59 -11.36
N ASN A 170 28.54 -19.62 -11.66
CA ASN A 170 29.15 -18.85 -12.76
C ASN A 170 28.63 -19.19 -14.18
N ASP A 171 28.20 -20.43 -14.44
CA ASP A 171 27.75 -20.84 -15.78
C ASP A 171 26.31 -20.38 -16.10
N PHE A 172 25.49 -20.13 -15.08
CA PHE A 172 24.06 -19.83 -15.28
C PHE A 172 23.79 -18.45 -15.88
N PRO A 173 24.43 -17.34 -15.47
CA PRO A 173 24.14 -16.01 -16.00
C PRO A 173 24.22 -15.90 -17.52
N SER A 174 25.33 -16.33 -18.12
CA SER A 174 25.51 -16.26 -19.57
C SER A 174 24.51 -17.17 -20.32
N LEU A 175 24.23 -18.37 -19.79
CA LEU A 175 23.22 -19.26 -20.37
C LEU A 175 21.82 -18.64 -20.32
N VAL A 176 21.43 -18.07 -19.18
CA VAL A 176 20.12 -17.42 -19.02
C VAL A 176 20.01 -16.16 -19.90
N GLU A 177 21.08 -15.38 -20.04
CA GLU A 177 21.16 -14.24 -20.97
C GLU A 177 20.90 -14.69 -22.42
N THR A 178 21.53 -15.79 -22.87
CA THR A 178 21.32 -16.32 -24.22
C THR A 178 19.89 -16.82 -24.45
N CYS A 179 19.30 -17.48 -23.45
CA CYS A 179 17.88 -17.89 -23.48
C CYS A 179 16.96 -16.68 -23.57
N LEU A 180 17.20 -15.64 -22.77
CA LEU A 180 16.41 -14.41 -22.79
C LEU A 180 16.49 -13.73 -24.16
N HIS A 181 17.70 -13.58 -24.72
CA HIS A 181 17.90 -12.98 -26.03
C HIS A 181 17.16 -13.74 -27.14
N LYS A 182 17.27 -15.07 -27.16
CA LYS A 182 16.52 -15.94 -28.08
C LYS A 182 15.02 -15.70 -27.98
N TRP A 183 14.46 -15.82 -26.77
CA TRP A 183 13.01 -15.83 -26.60
C TRP A 183 12.38 -14.45 -26.78
N LEU A 184 13.05 -13.35 -26.39
CA LEU A 184 12.58 -12.01 -26.73
C LEU A 184 12.57 -11.77 -28.24
N THR A 185 13.62 -12.20 -28.94
CA THR A 185 13.68 -12.10 -30.42
C THR A 185 12.58 -12.92 -31.10
N GLN A 186 12.25 -14.10 -30.55
CA GLN A 186 11.13 -14.92 -31.03
C GLN A 186 9.78 -14.27 -30.75
N LEU A 187 9.58 -13.68 -29.57
CA LEU A 187 8.34 -12.94 -29.23
C LEU A 187 8.10 -11.74 -30.14
N MET A 188 9.15 -11.00 -30.53
CA MET A 188 9.04 -9.89 -31.47
C MET A 188 8.48 -10.31 -32.84
N ARG A 189 8.61 -11.59 -33.21
CA ARG A 189 8.16 -12.14 -34.49
C ARG A 189 6.84 -12.92 -34.38
N SER A 190 6.35 -13.16 -33.17
CA SER A 190 5.15 -13.98 -32.94
C SER A 190 3.88 -13.14 -32.99
N SER A 191 2.85 -13.66 -33.64
CA SER A 191 1.48 -13.14 -33.54
C SER A 191 0.72 -13.68 -32.33
N GLU A 192 1.11 -14.87 -31.84
CA GLU A 192 0.47 -15.54 -30.71
C GLU A 192 1.39 -15.55 -29.49
N VAL A 193 0.86 -15.10 -28.35
CA VAL A 193 1.58 -15.03 -27.09
C VAL A 193 0.76 -15.72 -26.01
N THR A 194 1.36 -16.69 -25.31
CA THR A 194 0.68 -17.44 -24.25
C THR A 194 1.23 -17.11 -22.87
N PHE A 195 0.35 -17.20 -21.86
CA PHE A 195 0.71 -17.00 -20.45
C PHE A 195 1.95 -17.80 -20.02
N SER A 196 2.00 -19.11 -20.33
CA SER A 196 3.13 -19.97 -19.93
C SER A 196 4.44 -19.57 -20.63
N ALA A 197 4.40 -19.15 -21.90
CA ALA A 197 5.58 -18.65 -22.61
C ALA A 197 6.09 -17.33 -21.98
N LEU A 198 5.19 -16.38 -21.70
CA LEU A 198 5.53 -15.14 -21.00
C LEU A 198 6.14 -15.41 -19.62
N ARG A 199 5.60 -16.39 -18.90
CA ARG A 199 6.11 -16.82 -17.59
C ARG A 199 7.54 -17.37 -17.67
N LEU A 200 7.85 -18.17 -18.69
CA LEU A 200 9.21 -18.68 -18.91
C LEU A 200 10.20 -17.54 -19.15
N VAL A 201 9.88 -16.62 -20.06
CA VAL A 201 10.73 -15.46 -20.37
C VAL A 201 10.86 -14.54 -19.15
N GLY A 202 9.77 -14.28 -18.43
CA GLY A 202 9.80 -13.52 -17.18
C GLY A 202 10.64 -14.20 -16.09
N SER A 203 10.74 -15.53 -16.08
CA SER A 203 11.60 -16.25 -15.13
C SER A 203 13.09 -16.02 -15.42
N CYS A 204 13.49 -15.84 -16.68
CA CYS A 204 14.84 -15.38 -17.02
C CYS A 204 15.10 -13.97 -16.49
N CYS A 205 14.15 -13.05 -16.65
CA CYS A 205 14.27 -11.70 -16.12
C CYS A 205 14.43 -11.70 -14.59
N ASN A 206 13.64 -12.49 -13.87
CA ASN A 206 13.75 -12.64 -12.41
C ASN A 206 15.11 -13.21 -11.99
N PHE A 207 15.65 -14.20 -12.72
CA PHE A 207 16.97 -14.73 -12.43
C PHE A 207 18.06 -13.66 -12.60
N LEU A 208 18.05 -12.93 -13.72
CA LEU A 208 19.04 -11.89 -13.99
C LEU A 208 18.91 -10.72 -13.00
N GLU A 209 17.69 -10.32 -12.66
CA GLU A 209 17.42 -9.31 -11.64
C GLU A 209 18.03 -9.71 -10.30
N CYS A 210 17.81 -10.95 -9.85
CA CYS A 210 18.42 -11.51 -8.65
C CYS A 210 19.97 -11.55 -8.75
N TYR A 211 20.52 -11.94 -9.90
CA TYR A 211 21.96 -11.97 -10.12
C TYR A 211 22.60 -10.58 -10.01
N TYR A 212 22.09 -9.60 -10.75
CA TYR A 212 22.67 -8.25 -10.76
C TYR A 212 22.50 -7.55 -9.42
N SER A 213 21.35 -7.69 -8.75
CA SER A 213 21.12 -7.07 -7.43
C SER A 213 22.10 -7.57 -6.36
N LYS A 214 22.55 -8.83 -6.45
CA LYS A 214 23.47 -9.43 -5.48
C LYS A 214 24.94 -9.35 -5.87
N TRP A 215 25.27 -9.13 -7.14
CA TRP A 215 26.65 -9.17 -7.63
C TRP A 215 27.54 -8.11 -6.97
N ARG A 216 27.00 -6.93 -6.65
CA ARG A 216 27.73 -5.84 -5.96
C ARG A 216 28.33 -6.28 -4.61
N ASP A 217 27.68 -7.20 -3.92
CA ASP A 217 28.07 -7.65 -2.58
C ASP A 217 29.07 -8.82 -2.60
N GLN A 218 29.55 -9.22 -3.78
CA GLN A 218 30.39 -10.40 -3.96
C GLN A 218 31.87 -10.06 -4.11
N VAL A 219 32.73 -10.99 -3.71
CA VAL A 219 34.19 -10.83 -3.79
C VAL A 219 34.68 -10.69 -5.24
N SER A 220 34.00 -11.34 -6.18
CA SER A 220 34.28 -11.28 -7.61
C SER A 220 33.71 -10.04 -8.31
N TYR A 221 33.18 -9.06 -7.57
CA TYR A 221 32.63 -7.85 -8.16
C TYR A 221 33.71 -7.03 -8.86
N ASN A 222 33.48 -6.77 -10.14
CA ASN A 222 34.28 -5.85 -10.93
C ASN A 222 33.33 -4.84 -11.58
N SER A 223 33.53 -3.56 -11.27
CA SER A 223 32.69 -2.47 -11.77
C SER A 223 32.67 -2.43 -13.30
N ASP A 224 33.83 -2.47 -13.96
CA ASP A 224 33.92 -2.35 -15.42
C ASP A 224 33.29 -3.54 -16.13
N ALA A 225 33.52 -4.76 -15.62
CA ALA A 225 32.91 -5.96 -16.15
C ALA A 225 31.38 -5.97 -15.96
N CYS A 226 30.90 -5.50 -14.80
CA CYS A 226 29.48 -5.34 -14.53
C CYS A 226 28.85 -4.36 -15.51
N ASN A 227 29.47 -3.19 -15.69
CA ASN A 227 28.99 -2.14 -16.57
C ASN A 227 28.93 -2.60 -18.03
N GLY A 228 29.96 -3.30 -18.51
CA GLY A 228 29.98 -3.88 -19.85
C GLY A 228 28.85 -4.88 -20.08
N LYS A 229 28.56 -5.74 -19.09
CA LYS A 229 27.42 -6.68 -19.17
C LYS A 229 26.07 -5.98 -19.11
N ILE A 230 25.90 -4.99 -18.23
CA ILE A 230 24.66 -4.19 -18.14
C ILE A 230 24.38 -3.51 -19.49
N LEU A 231 25.40 -2.91 -20.11
CA LEU A 231 25.28 -2.27 -21.41
C LEU A 231 24.88 -3.28 -22.50
N HIS A 232 25.55 -4.44 -22.54
CA HIS A 232 25.22 -5.50 -23.49
C HIS A 232 23.76 -5.98 -23.36
N ILE A 233 23.29 -6.26 -22.15
CA ILE A 233 21.90 -6.69 -21.94
C ILE A 233 20.94 -5.57 -22.33
N SER A 234 21.23 -4.35 -21.92
CA SER A 234 20.36 -3.22 -22.21
C SER A 234 20.21 -2.97 -23.71
N ASP A 235 21.32 -2.85 -24.43
CA ASP A 235 21.31 -2.42 -25.83
C ASP A 235 20.99 -3.56 -26.79
N ASN A 236 21.51 -4.76 -26.55
CA ASN A 236 21.37 -5.88 -27.50
C ASN A 236 20.19 -6.81 -27.17
N ILE A 237 19.70 -6.82 -25.93
CA ILE A 237 18.62 -7.74 -25.51
C ILE A 237 17.33 -6.98 -25.24
N LEU A 238 17.36 -5.96 -24.37
CA LEU A 238 16.14 -5.29 -23.90
C LEU A 238 15.64 -4.22 -24.87
N SER A 239 16.53 -3.36 -25.37
CA SER A 239 16.16 -2.25 -26.26
C SER A 239 15.40 -2.69 -27.52
N PRO A 240 15.84 -3.73 -28.26
CA PRO A 240 15.13 -4.16 -29.47
C PRO A 240 13.71 -4.64 -29.17
N PHE A 241 13.52 -5.32 -28.03
CA PHE A 241 12.20 -5.78 -27.60
C PHE A 241 11.31 -4.62 -27.15
N LEU A 242 11.83 -3.68 -26.37
CA LEU A 242 11.05 -2.56 -25.85
C LEU A 242 10.63 -1.56 -26.93
N GLU A 243 11.36 -1.48 -28.03
CA GLU A 243 10.98 -0.69 -29.22
C GLU A 243 10.00 -1.43 -30.15
N SER A 244 9.77 -2.73 -29.92
CA SER A 244 8.95 -3.58 -30.79
C SER A 244 7.45 -3.30 -30.70
N VAL A 245 6.72 -3.64 -31.77
CA VAL A 245 5.25 -3.57 -31.80
C VAL A 245 4.62 -4.54 -30.80
N THR A 246 5.19 -5.75 -30.65
CA THR A 246 4.72 -6.76 -29.69
C THR A 246 4.72 -6.21 -28.28
N PHE A 247 5.77 -5.49 -27.88
CA PHE A 247 5.83 -4.89 -26.54
C PHE A 247 4.74 -3.84 -26.33
N LYS A 248 4.50 -2.96 -27.31
CA LYS A 248 3.39 -1.99 -27.25
C LYS A 248 2.03 -2.68 -27.13
N THR A 249 1.81 -3.79 -27.84
CA THR A 249 0.59 -4.60 -27.71
C THR A 249 0.45 -5.16 -26.29
N LEU A 250 1.51 -5.71 -25.70
CA LEU A 250 1.49 -6.18 -24.31
C LEU A 250 1.19 -5.06 -23.31
N LEU A 251 1.69 -3.84 -23.55
CA LEU A 251 1.37 -2.69 -22.70
C LEU A 251 -0.11 -2.28 -22.80
N LYS A 252 -0.74 -2.36 -23.97
CA LYS A 252 -2.17 -2.09 -24.15
C LYS A 252 -3.05 -3.06 -23.35
N GLU A 253 -2.63 -4.32 -23.27
CA GLU A 253 -3.34 -5.36 -22.51
C GLU A 253 -3.28 -5.18 -20.98
N LEU A 254 -2.38 -4.34 -20.44
CA LEU A 254 -2.27 -4.08 -18.99
C LEU A 254 -3.58 -3.60 -18.38
N VAL A 255 -4.29 -2.69 -19.07
CA VAL A 255 -5.53 -2.10 -18.55
C VAL A 255 -6.63 -3.15 -18.44
N LEU A 256 -6.73 -4.07 -19.43
CA LEU A 256 -7.73 -5.13 -19.46
C LEU A 256 -7.47 -6.20 -18.38
N HIS A 257 -6.20 -6.47 -18.10
CA HIS A 257 -5.76 -7.53 -17.21
C HIS A 257 -5.40 -7.07 -15.79
N SER A 258 -5.47 -5.76 -15.50
CA SER A 258 -5.20 -5.21 -14.18
C SER A 258 -6.41 -5.40 -13.25
N ALA A 259 -6.17 -6.04 -12.11
CA ALA A 259 -7.22 -6.22 -11.12
C ALA A 259 -7.52 -4.94 -10.32
N LEU A 260 -6.54 -4.04 -10.16
CA LEU A 260 -6.75 -2.74 -9.51
C LEU A 260 -7.53 -1.75 -10.39
N ILE A 261 -7.47 -1.91 -11.72
CA ILE A 261 -8.27 -1.10 -12.65
C ILE A 261 -9.70 -1.64 -12.79
N SER A 262 -9.89 -2.95 -12.63
CA SER A 262 -11.17 -3.61 -12.82
C SER A 262 -12.27 -3.13 -11.87
N ASP A 263 -13.49 -2.97 -12.40
CA ASP A 263 -14.70 -2.66 -11.63
C ASP A 263 -15.39 -3.91 -11.05
N LEU A 264 -14.72 -5.07 -11.11
CA LEU A 264 -15.30 -6.32 -10.63
C LEU A 264 -15.48 -6.31 -9.10
N PRO A 265 -16.63 -6.78 -8.59
CA PRO A 265 -16.87 -6.87 -7.16
C PRO A 265 -16.06 -8.03 -6.51
N PRO A 266 -15.50 -7.82 -5.29
CA PRO A 266 -14.72 -8.84 -4.61
C PRO A 266 -15.57 -10.08 -4.28
N GLY A 267 -15.00 -11.27 -4.54
CA GLY A 267 -15.67 -12.55 -4.30
C GLY A 267 -15.56 -13.08 -2.87
N THR A 268 -14.73 -12.45 -2.03
CA THR A 268 -14.33 -12.92 -0.70
C THR A 268 -15.43 -12.87 0.35
N LYS A 269 -16.53 -12.13 0.11
CA LYS A 269 -17.72 -12.17 0.99
C LYS A 269 -18.37 -13.57 1.07
N ARG A 270 -18.04 -14.46 0.14
CA ARG A 270 -18.51 -15.86 0.13
C ARG A 270 -17.62 -16.78 0.96
N ASP A 271 -16.41 -16.33 1.28
CA ASP A 271 -15.46 -17.17 1.98
C ASP A 271 -15.85 -17.23 3.46
N PRO A 272 -15.87 -18.43 4.06
CA PRO A 272 -16.08 -18.52 5.50
C PRO A 272 -14.87 -17.91 6.22
N VAL A 273 -15.12 -17.30 7.38
CA VAL A 273 -14.10 -16.52 8.13
C VAL A 273 -12.83 -17.33 8.41
N ASN A 274 -12.97 -18.65 8.60
CA ASN A 274 -11.88 -19.58 8.90
C ASN A 274 -11.22 -20.22 7.66
N LEU A 275 -11.74 -19.99 6.46
CA LEU A 275 -11.18 -20.54 5.21
C LEU A 275 -11.24 -19.50 4.07
N GLY A 276 -10.58 -18.35 4.31
CA GLY A 276 -10.43 -17.30 3.30
C GLY A 276 -9.81 -17.82 2.00
N SER A 277 -10.37 -17.46 0.85
CA SER A 277 -9.79 -17.75 -0.45
C SER A 277 -8.70 -16.73 -0.82
N LEU A 278 -7.90 -17.04 -1.84
CA LEU A 278 -6.95 -16.09 -2.42
C LEU A 278 -7.61 -15.03 -3.33
N GLY A 279 -8.94 -15.06 -3.48
CA GLY A 279 -9.65 -14.11 -4.34
C GLY A 279 -9.54 -14.39 -5.84
N CYS A 280 -9.19 -15.61 -6.25
CA CYS A 280 -9.01 -15.96 -7.66
C CYS A 280 -10.28 -15.80 -8.49
N VAL A 281 -11.46 -15.89 -7.86
CA VAL A 281 -12.76 -15.77 -8.49
C VAL A 281 -13.55 -14.64 -7.81
N THR A 282 -13.91 -13.65 -8.60
CA THR A 282 -14.72 -12.49 -8.19
C THR A 282 -16.19 -12.86 -8.00
N PHE A 283 -16.98 -11.93 -7.47
CA PHE A 283 -18.43 -12.13 -7.38
C PHE A 283 -19.04 -12.29 -8.78
N GLY A 284 -19.99 -13.21 -8.93
CA GLY A 284 -20.52 -13.61 -10.25
C GLY A 284 -19.68 -14.64 -11.01
N GLY A 285 -18.65 -15.22 -10.38
CA GLY A 285 -17.93 -16.39 -10.95
C GLY A 285 -16.84 -16.05 -11.97
N LYS A 286 -16.53 -14.76 -12.18
CA LYS A 286 -15.48 -14.34 -13.11
C LYS A 286 -14.10 -14.49 -12.48
N VAL A 287 -13.15 -15.06 -13.22
CA VAL A 287 -11.74 -15.15 -12.81
C VAL A 287 -11.13 -13.74 -12.79
N ILE A 288 -10.30 -13.46 -11.79
CA ILE A 288 -9.61 -12.17 -11.66
C ILE A 288 -8.76 -11.87 -12.92
N PRO A 289 -8.73 -10.62 -13.43
CA PRO A 289 -8.14 -10.32 -14.74
C PRO A 289 -6.69 -10.77 -14.91
N ILE A 290 -5.85 -10.68 -13.87
CA ILE A 290 -4.43 -11.06 -13.93
C ILE A 290 -4.22 -12.53 -14.28
N LEU A 291 -5.15 -13.42 -13.91
CA LEU A 291 -5.06 -14.86 -14.17
C LEU A 291 -5.58 -15.27 -15.56
N GLN A 292 -6.09 -14.33 -16.36
CA GLN A 292 -6.60 -14.66 -17.69
C GLN A 292 -5.44 -15.05 -18.63
N PRO A 293 -5.68 -15.93 -19.63
CA PRO A 293 -4.61 -16.48 -20.48
C PRO A 293 -3.80 -15.46 -21.30
N LEU A 294 -4.37 -14.27 -21.56
CA LEU A 294 -3.74 -13.19 -22.33
C LEU A 294 -3.06 -12.14 -21.43
N SER A 295 -3.02 -12.38 -20.12
CA SER A 295 -2.39 -11.47 -19.15
C SER A 295 -0.90 -11.27 -19.46
N PRO A 296 -0.43 -10.02 -19.61
CA PRO A 296 0.97 -9.73 -19.92
C PRO A 296 1.87 -9.69 -18.68
N PHE A 297 1.28 -9.70 -17.48
CA PHE A 297 1.99 -9.58 -16.19
C PHE A 297 3.12 -10.60 -15.94
N PRO A 298 3.03 -11.88 -16.37
CA PRO A 298 4.11 -12.85 -16.15
C PRO A 298 5.45 -12.45 -16.77
N LEU A 299 5.45 -11.62 -17.82
CA LEU A 299 6.66 -11.05 -18.41
C LEU A 299 6.90 -9.61 -17.93
N LEU A 300 5.86 -8.76 -17.97
CA LEU A 300 6.04 -7.32 -17.75
C LEU A 300 6.54 -7.00 -16.33
N LEU A 301 6.03 -7.67 -15.30
CA LEU A 301 6.51 -7.42 -13.93
C LEU A 301 8.02 -7.75 -13.81
N PRO A 302 8.48 -8.98 -14.12
CA PRO A 302 9.91 -9.31 -14.08
C PRO A 302 10.79 -8.42 -14.96
N LEU A 303 10.31 -8.06 -16.16
CA LEU A 303 11.03 -7.20 -17.09
C LEU A 303 11.26 -5.80 -16.50
N VAL A 304 10.22 -5.19 -15.93
CA VAL A 304 10.33 -3.87 -15.29
C VAL A 304 11.21 -3.96 -14.02
N SER A 305 11.12 -5.05 -13.25
CA SER A 305 12.04 -5.31 -12.12
C SER A 305 13.49 -5.37 -12.58
N LEU A 306 13.79 -6.07 -13.67
CA LEU A 306 15.14 -6.15 -14.23
C LEU A 306 15.62 -4.76 -14.68
N CYS A 307 14.82 -4.00 -15.43
CA CYS A 307 15.14 -2.64 -15.83
C CYS A 307 15.46 -1.74 -14.62
N LEU A 308 14.67 -1.86 -13.54
CA LEU A 308 14.88 -1.13 -12.30
C LEU A 308 16.21 -1.51 -11.64
N THR A 309 16.52 -2.80 -11.52
CA THR A 309 17.78 -3.25 -10.91
C THR A 309 18.98 -2.80 -11.73
N LEU A 310 18.96 -2.99 -13.05
CA LEU A 310 20.03 -2.54 -13.95
C LEU A 310 20.28 -1.03 -13.85
N HIS A 311 19.21 -0.22 -13.87
CA HIS A 311 19.34 1.23 -13.76
C HIS A 311 19.80 1.68 -12.37
N SER A 312 19.35 1.01 -11.30
CA SER A 312 19.78 1.33 -9.93
C SER A 312 21.27 1.10 -9.69
N LEU A 313 21.87 0.12 -10.39
CA LEU A 313 23.29 -0.18 -10.32
C LEU A 313 24.13 0.78 -11.17
N HIS A 314 23.56 1.32 -12.25
CA HIS A 314 24.28 2.22 -13.14
C HIS A 314 23.45 3.44 -13.61
N PRO A 315 23.16 4.41 -12.71
CA PRO A 315 22.30 5.56 -13.01
C PRO A 315 22.83 6.48 -14.12
N VAL A 316 24.16 6.52 -14.30
CA VAL A 316 24.86 7.40 -15.25
C VAL A 316 24.65 6.94 -16.70
N LEU A 317 24.29 5.68 -16.93
CA LEU A 317 23.92 5.22 -18.27
C LEU A 317 22.53 5.79 -18.56
N ASP A 318 22.47 6.77 -19.47
CA ASP A 318 21.22 7.21 -20.07
C ASP A 318 20.72 6.13 -21.02
N VAL A 319 20.11 5.10 -20.42
CA VAL A 319 19.59 3.98 -21.17
C VAL A 319 18.32 4.43 -21.88
N LYS A 320 18.42 4.66 -23.19
CA LYS A 320 17.29 4.93 -24.11
C LYS A 320 16.09 4.03 -23.84
N THR A 321 16.35 2.77 -23.52
CA THR A 321 15.41 1.72 -23.17
C THR A 321 14.46 2.07 -22.01
N VAL A 322 14.97 2.67 -20.93
CA VAL A 322 14.17 3.08 -19.75
C VAL A 322 13.30 4.29 -20.07
N SER A 323 13.87 5.28 -20.76
CA SER A 323 13.14 6.48 -21.18
C SER A 323 11.98 6.12 -22.11
N THR A 324 12.20 5.22 -23.07
CA THR A 324 11.13 4.71 -23.97
C THR A 324 9.99 4.04 -23.19
N LEU A 325 10.30 3.28 -22.14
CA LEU A 325 9.30 2.64 -21.29
C LEU A 325 8.45 3.67 -20.54
N LEU A 326 9.10 4.58 -19.79
CA LEU A 326 8.43 5.55 -18.92
C LEU A 326 7.61 6.59 -19.69
N GLU A 327 8.08 6.99 -20.86
CA GLU A 327 7.44 8.01 -21.70
C GLU A 327 6.37 7.47 -22.64
N SER A 328 6.24 6.14 -22.75
CA SER A 328 5.23 5.50 -23.59
C SER A 328 3.80 6.01 -23.31
N GLU A 329 2.99 6.11 -24.36
CA GLU A 329 1.60 6.54 -24.25
C GLU A 329 0.78 5.49 -23.51
N GLU A 330 1.07 4.22 -23.73
CA GLU A 330 0.40 3.08 -23.11
C GLU A 330 0.58 3.07 -21.58
N ILE A 331 1.81 3.31 -21.08
CA ILE A 331 2.04 3.45 -19.63
C ILE A 331 1.31 4.67 -19.09
N GLY A 332 1.37 5.81 -19.78
CA GLY A 332 0.60 7.00 -19.39
C GLY A 332 -0.91 6.72 -19.29
N PHE A 333 -1.46 5.97 -20.23
CA PHE A 333 -2.87 5.55 -20.22
C PHE A 333 -3.17 4.58 -19.07
N TYR A 334 -2.30 3.61 -18.82
CA TYR A 334 -2.42 2.66 -17.70
C TYR A 334 -2.45 3.39 -16.34
N LEU A 335 -1.48 4.27 -16.09
CA LEU A 335 -1.40 5.07 -14.87
C LEU A 335 -2.61 6.01 -14.71
N GLY A 336 -3.05 6.63 -15.80
CA GLY A 336 -4.24 7.48 -15.82
C GLY A 336 -5.52 6.72 -15.45
N LYS A 337 -5.73 5.54 -16.04
CA LYS A 337 -6.86 4.66 -15.73
C LYS A 337 -6.82 4.15 -14.30
N PHE A 338 -5.66 3.75 -13.80
CA PHE A 338 -5.48 3.38 -12.39
C PHE A 338 -5.85 4.52 -11.43
N CYS A 339 -5.47 5.77 -11.74
CA CYS A 339 -5.86 6.92 -10.92
C CYS A 339 -7.38 7.16 -10.91
N GLN A 340 -8.13 6.70 -11.93
CA GLN A 340 -9.57 6.90 -12.06
C GLN A 340 -10.41 5.73 -11.51
N SER A 341 -9.88 4.51 -11.44
CA SER A 341 -10.64 3.27 -11.11
C SER A 341 -10.91 3.07 -9.60
N PRO A 342 -12.05 2.54 -9.15
CA PRO A 342 -12.43 2.45 -7.72
C PRO A 342 -11.57 1.51 -6.84
N HIS A 343 -10.62 0.77 -7.44
CA HIS A 343 -9.76 -0.18 -6.73
C HIS A 343 -10.54 -1.25 -5.92
N SER A 344 -11.71 -1.66 -6.41
CA SER A 344 -12.65 -2.56 -5.72
C SER A 344 -12.03 -3.89 -5.26
N LEU A 345 -11.02 -4.39 -5.98
CA LEU A 345 -10.33 -5.64 -5.70
C LEU A 345 -9.06 -5.49 -4.86
N ARG A 346 -8.69 -4.30 -4.37
CA ARG A 346 -7.40 -4.05 -3.69
C ARG A 346 -7.10 -4.96 -2.50
N GLY A 347 -8.11 -5.54 -1.84
CA GLY A 347 -7.91 -6.48 -0.73
C GLY A 347 -7.58 -7.92 -1.17
N GLN A 348 -7.64 -8.22 -2.47
CA GLN A 348 -7.41 -9.55 -3.02
C GLN A 348 -5.92 -9.81 -3.20
N TRP A 349 -5.46 -10.98 -2.76
CA TRP A 349 -4.04 -11.35 -2.74
C TRP A 349 -3.29 -11.11 -4.07
N LEU A 350 -3.93 -11.42 -5.20
CA LEU A 350 -3.30 -11.34 -6.52
C LEU A 350 -3.06 -9.90 -7.00
N THR A 351 -3.73 -8.89 -6.43
CA THR A 351 -3.47 -7.48 -6.74
C THR A 351 -2.09 -6.99 -6.28
N ARG A 352 -1.35 -7.80 -5.51
CA ARG A 352 0.08 -7.59 -5.26
C ARG A 352 0.87 -7.49 -6.56
N ILE A 353 0.53 -8.29 -7.58
CA ILE A 353 1.23 -8.28 -8.86
C ILE A 353 1.10 -6.90 -9.54
N ASP A 354 -0.12 -6.34 -9.56
CA ASP A 354 -0.36 -4.95 -10.00
C ASP A 354 0.42 -3.94 -9.14
N THR A 355 0.41 -4.13 -7.83
CA THR A 355 1.07 -3.21 -6.89
C THR A 355 2.58 -3.14 -7.15
N HIS A 356 3.21 -4.29 -7.38
CA HIS A 356 4.65 -4.39 -7.63
C HIS A 356 5.05 -3.79 -8.99
N ILE A 357 4.27 -3.99 -10.06
CA ILE A 357 4.61 -3.37 -11.36
C ILE A 357 4.46 -1.84 -11.30
N LEU A 358 3.38 -1.34 -10.69
CA LEU A 358 3.17 0.10 -10.48
C LEU A 358 4.31 0.68 -9.64
N PHE A 359 4.66 0.01 -8.54
CA PHE A 359 5.79 0.40 -7.70
C PHE A 359 7.10 0.47 -8.48
N ASN A 360 7.43 -0.55 -9.29
CA ASN A 360 8.68 -0.56 -10.05
C ASN A 360 8.73 0.56 -11.08
N LEU A 361 7.63 0.86 -11.78
CA LEU A 361 7.53 2.00 -12.69
C LEU A 361 7.73 3.34 -11.96
N LEU A 362 7.11 3.50 -10.79
CA LEU A 362 7.25 4.69 -9.96
C LEU A 362 8.69 4.90 -9.47
N LYS A 363 9.33 3.83 -8.98
CA LYS A 363 10.73 3.89 -8.53
C LYS A 363 11.70 4.14 -9.68
N LEU A 364 11.44 3.53 -10.85
CA LEU A 364 12.23 3.78 -12.05
C LEU A 364 12.13 5.23 -12.50
N ALA A 365 10.93 5.81 -12.48
CA ALA A 365 10.72 7.23 -12.75
C ALA A 365 11.42 8.14 -11.73
N ALA A 366 11.48 7.75 -10.46
CA ALA A 366 12.21 8.52 -9.46
C ALA A 366 13.73 8.52 -9.67
N LEU A 367 14.30 7.40 -10.15
CA LEU A 367 15.73 7.30 -10.43
C LEU A 367 16.14 8.01 -11.73
N LYS A 368 15.33 7.87 -12.79
CA LYS A 368 15.66 8.38 -14.12
C LYS A 368 15.15 9.80 -14.39
N GLY A 369 14.05 10.19 -13.74
CA GLY A 369 13.22 11.31 -14.14
C GLY A 369 12.18 10.92 -15.21
N CYS A 370 11.08 11.66 -15.27
CA CYS A 370 10.05 11.50 -16.29
C CYS A 370 9.41 12.86 -16.62
N THR A 371 8.76 12.98 -17.78
CA THR A 371 8.05 14.21 -18.18
C THR A 371 6.69 14.33 -17.49
N LYS A 372 6.01 13.20 -17.27
CA LYS A 372 4.65 13.13 -16.70
C LYS A 372 4.66 13.12 -15.16
N ILE A 373 5.50 13.95 -14.53
CA ILE A 373 5.79 13.96 -13.08
C ILE A 373 4.51 13.92 -12.23
N GLN A 374 3.53 14.78 -12.53
CA GLN A 374 2.27 14.85 -11.79
C GLN A 374 1.47 13.54 -11.83
N LEU A 375 1.47 12.83 -12.95
CA LEU A 375 0.75 11.57 -13.11
C LEU A 375 1.39 10.46 -12.29
N TYR A 376 2.73 10.39 -12.28
CA TYR A 376 3.49 9.45 -11.46
C TYR A 376 3.27 9.74 -9.97
N HIS A 377 3.32 11.02 -9.54
CA HIS A 377 3.01 11.39 -8.16
C HIS A 377 1.57 11.02 -7.76
N LYS A 378 0.56 11.29 -8.61
CA LYS A 378 -0.84 10.90 -8.37
C LYS A 378 -0.99 9.38 -8.25
N THR A 379 -0.29 8.63 -9.09
CA THR A 379 -0.28 7.16 -9.07
C THR A 379 0.29 6.65 -7.75
N ALA A 380 1.42 7.19 -7.29
CA ALA A 380 2.02 6.81 -6.00
C ALA A 380 1.05 7.04 -4.84
N MET A 381 0.38 8.19 -4.78
CA MET A 381 -0.62 8.51 -3.76
C MET A 381 -1.83 7.53 -3.77
N CYS A 382 -2.31 7.17 -4.96
CA CYS A 382 -3.39 6.19 -5.14
C CYS A 382 -2.96 4.76 -4.79
N LEU A 383 -1.66 4.44 -4.90
CA LEU A 383 -1.12 3.10 -4.67
C LEU A 383 -0.97 2.78 -3.18
N MET A 384 -0.69 3.77 -2.34
CA MET A 384 -0.50 3.61 -0.88
C MET A 384 -1.56 2.72 -0.21
N PRO A 385 -2.88 2.98 -0.37
CA PRO A 385 -3.92 2.17 0.28
C PRO A 385 -4.20 0.82 -0.43
N CYS A 386 -3.41 0.44 -1.43
CA CYS A 386 -3.47 -0.86 -2.12
C CYS A 386 -2.30 -1.78 -1.73
N ILE A 387 -1.31 -1.27 -0.98
CA ILE A 387 -0.15 -2.06 -0.56
C ILE A 387 -0.58 -3.07 0.50
N HIS A 388 -0.15 -4.31 0.32
CA HIS A 388 -0.50 -5.41 1.21
C HIS A 388 0.48 -5.55 2.38
N LYS A 389 0.04 -6.19 3.45
CA LYS A 389 0.94 -6.62 4.52
C LYS A 389 2.03 -7.54 3.95
N GLY A 390 3.24 -7.45 4.47
CA GLY A 390 4.45 -8.12 3.97
C GLY A 390 5.15 -7.38 2.82
N ASP A 391 4.58 -6.27 2.32
CA ASP A 391 5.18 -5.39 1.30
C ASP A 391 5.46 -3.97 1.88
N GLU A 392 5.64 -3.83 3.19
CA GLU A 392 5.83 -2.54 3.90
C GLU A 392 7.06 -1.77 3.40
N VAL A 393 8.08 -2.44 2.87
CA VAL A 393 9.22 -1.78 2.21
C VAL A 393 8.77 -0.85 1.08
N LEU A 394 7.71 -1.22 0.35
CA LEU A 394 7.19 -0.40 -0.76
C LEU A 394 6.65 0.93 -0.25
N VAL A 395 5.99 0.95 0.91
CA VAL A 395 5.49 2.17 1.57
C VAL A 395 6.64 3.13 1.84
N LYS A 396 7.71 2.65 2.50
CA LYS A 396 8.89 3.47 2.81
C LYS A 396 9.56 4.03 1.56
N GLU A 397 9.75 3.17 0.55
CA GLU A 397 10.41 3.59 -0.69
C GLU A 397 9.56 4.59 -1.48
N LEU A 398 8.22 4.42 -1.56
CA LEU A 398 7.36 5.38 -2.24
C LEU A 398 7.32 6.74 -1.53
N ILE A 399 7.23 6.74 -0.20
CA ILE A 399 7.26 7.99 0.57
C ILE A 399 8.56 8.75 0.29
N ASN A 400 9.70 8.07 0.39
CA ASN A 400 11.01 8.72 0.32
C ASN A 400 11.46 9.07 -1.10
N PHE A 401 11.07 8.29 -2.12
CA PHE A 401 11.55 8.50 -3.49
C PHE A 401 10.54 9.24 -4.39
N VAL A 402 9.24 9.19 -4.09
CA VAL A 402 8.21 9.73 -5.00
C VAL A 402 7.30 10.74 -4.31
N ILE A 403 6.69 10.41 -3.17
CA ILE A 403 5.62 11.23 -2.58
C ILE A 403 6.19 12.44 -1.86
N CYS A 404 7.20 12.26 -1.00
CA CYS A 404 7.77 13.31 -0.16
C CYS A 404 9.09 13.84 -0.72
N THR A 405 9.12 14.08 -2.03
CA THR A 405 10.30 14.49 -2.78
C THR A 405 10.05 15.80 -3.52
N LYS A 406 11.05 16.69 -3.55
CA LYS A 406 10.94 18.00 -4.20
C LYS A 406 10.72 17.87 -5.70
N GLU A 407 11.39 16.95 -6.38
CA GLU A 407 11.25 16.74 -7.83
C GLU A 407 9.80 16.46 -8.24
N PHE A 408 9.07 15.63 -7.47
CA PHE A 408 7.69 15.27 -7.78
C PHE A 408 6.63 16.25 -7.28
N THR A 409 7.05 17.31 -6.59
CA THR A 409 6.19 18.32 -5.99
C THR A 409 6.47 19.74 -6.52
N GLN A 410 7.27 19.89 -7.57
CA GLN A 410 7.58 21.20 -8.19
C GLN A 410 6.34 21.92 -8.74
N ASP A 411 5.34 21.18 -9.23
CA ASP A 411 4.10 21.78 -9.70
C ASP A 411 3.34 22.53 -8.60
N ILE A 412 3.56 22.15 -7.34
CA ILE A 412 2.96 22.78 -6.17
C ILE A 412 3.54 24.19 -5.97
N THR A 413 4.84 24.39 -6.23
CA THR A 413 5.48 25.71 -6.14
C THR A 413 5.11 26.61 -7.31
N ASP A 414 5.04 26.05 -8.53
CA ASP A 414 4.70 26.81 -9.74
C ASP A 414 3.27 27.32 -9.71
N VAL A 415 2.33 26.52 -9.17
CA VAL A 415 0.94 26.96 -8.98
C VAL A 415 0.89 28.09 -7.96
N ASN A 416 1.63 28.02 -6.86
CA ASN A 416 1.63 29.11 -5.88
C ASN A 416 2.25 30.41 -6.43
N ALA A 417 3.37 30.32 -7.18
CA ALA A 417 4.03 31.50 -7.76
C ALA A 417 3.20 32.16 -8.88
N ARG A 418 2.35 31.40 -9.57
CA ARG A 418 1.43 31.93 -10.60
C ARG A 418 0.15 32.52 -10.02
N VAL A 419 -0.20 32.18 -8.77
CA VAL A 419 -1.44 32.60 -8.09
C VAL A 419 -1.28 33.95 -7.37
N ASP A 420 -0.07 34.52 -7.29
CA ASP A 420 0.20 35.88 -6.78
C ASP A 420 -0.61 37.00 -7.46
N HIS A 421 -1.34 36.71 -8.54
CA HIS A 421 -2.13 37.69 -9.30
C HIS A 421 -3.66 37.55 -9.23
N ILE A 422 -4.24 36.52 -8.59
CA ILE A 422 -5.72 36.32 -8.57
C ILE A 422 -6.21 35.81 -7.21
N ASN A 423 -6.13 36.66 -6.18
CA ASN A 423 -6.69 36.40 -4.84
C ASN A 423 -8.20 36.70 -4.78
N LEU A 424 -9.02 35.75 -5.24
CA LEU A 424 -10.49 35.82 -5.09
C LEU A 424 -11.10 34.62 -4.35
N ASN A 425 -10.29 33.65 -3.90
CA ASN A 425 -10.78 32.36 -3.38
C ASN A 425 -10.02 31.81 -2.16
N ASP A 426 -9.22 32.63 -1.47
CA ASP A 426 -8.62 32.21 -0.20
C ASP A 426 -9.64 32.35 0.93
N TYR A 427 -9.77 31.30 1.74
CA TYR A 427 -10.65 31.30 2.91
C TYR A 427 -10.07 32.22 3.99
N VAL A 428 -10.95 32.82 4.81
CA VAL A 428 -10.52 33.57 5.98
C VAL A 428 -10.37 32.60 7.15
N PRO A 429 -9.16 32.48 7.74
CA PRO A 429 -8.99 31.57 8.85
C PRO A 429 -9.85 31.96 10.07
N LEU A 430 -10.18 30.97 10.89
CA LEU A 430 -11.07 31.11 12.03
C LEU A 430 -10.20 31.53 13.20
N ASN A 431 -10.50 32.70 13.75
CA ASN A 431 -9.80 33.18 14.93
C ASN A 431 -10.56 32.72 16.17
N SER A 432 -9.84 32.15 17.13
CA SER A 432 -10.39 31.73 18.42
C SER A 432 -10.48 32.94 19.36
N PRO A 433 -11.63 33.20 20.02
CA PRO A 433 -11.84 34.41 20.82
C PRO A 433 -10.91 34.53 22.04
N ALA A 434 -10.53 33.39 22.63
CA ALA A 434 -9.75 33.34 23.87
C ALA A 434 -8.23 33.20 23.63
N LEU A 435 -7.80 32.83 22.43
CA LEU A 435 -6.42 32.51 22.11
C LEU A 435 -6.01 33.20 20.81
N VAL A 436 -5.08 34.16 20.91
CA VAL A 436 -4.44 34.76 19.73
C VAL A 436 -3.43 33.76 19.18
N GLN A 437 -3.91 32.81 18.40
CA GLN A 437 -3.04 31.92 17.64
C GLN A 437 -2.65 32.61 16.33
N PRO A 438 -1.35 32.68 15.98
CA PRO A 438 -0.96 33.17 14.67
C PRO A 438 -1.47 32.19 13.61
N VAL A 439 -2.38 32.64 12.76
CA VAL A 439 -2.92 31.79 11.71
C VAL A 439 -2.10 31.96 10.44
N LEU A 440 -1.50 30.86 9.99
CA LEU A 440 -0.71 30.84 8.77
C LEU A 440 -1.63 30.98 7.55
N SER A 441 -1.24 31.85 6.63
CA SER A 441 -1.93 31.98 5.34
C SER A 441 -1.79 30.71 4.50
N PRO A 442 -2.72 30.44 3.55
CA PRO A 442 -2.60 29.28 2.64
C PRO A 442 -1.28 29.22 1.86
N MET A 443 -0.66 30.38 1.60
CA MET A 443 0.65 30.49 0.95
C MET A 443 1.78 30.05 1.89
N GLU A 444 1.78 30.51 3.14
CA GLU A 444 2.77 30.10 4.16
C GLU A 444 2.67 28.61 4.46
N LEU A 445 1.45 28.07 4.57
CA LEU A 445 1.20 26.64 4.78
C LEU A 445 1.88 25.80 3.69
N THR A 446 1.68 26.14 2.41
CA THR A 446 2.32 25.40 1.32
C THR A 446 3.83 25.62 1.26
N LYS A 447 4.31 26.85 1.51
CA LYS A 447 5.75 27.15 1.56
C LYS A 447 6.46 26.29 2.62
N ASN A 448 5.89 26.21 3.82
CA ASN A 448 6.42 25.42 4.93
C ASN A 448 6.44 23.91 4.61
N ILE A 449 5.40 23.41 3.92
CA ILE A 449 5.38 22.02 3.44
C ILE A 449 6.52 21.75 2.47
N TYR A 450 6.71 22.60 1.46
CA TYR A 450 7.76 22.39 0.46
C TYR A 450 9.17 22.44 1.07
N GLN A 451 9.39 23.34 2.04
CA GLN A 451 10.65 23.42 2.77
C GLN A 451 10.93 22.18 3.61
N SER A 452 9.89 21.56 4.17
CA SER A 452 10.02 20.42 5.09
C SER A 452 9.57 19.08 4.52
N ILE A 453 9.39 18.95 3.19
CA ILE A 453 8.79 17.77 2.54
C ILE A 453 9.50 16.47 2.88
N THR A 454 10.84 16.47 2.89
CA THR A 454 11.63 15.28 3.24
C THR A 454 11.48 14.90 4.71
N SER A 455 11.36 15.89 5.61
CA SER A 455 11.12 15.67 7.04
C SER A 455 9.71 15.14 7.31
N ILE A 456 8.71 15.59 6.54
CA ILE A 456 7.37 15.01 6.56
C ILE A 456 7.43 13.53 6.19
N GLY A 457 8.15 13.19 5.12
CA GLY A 457 8.32 11.81 4.67
C GLY A 457 8.98 10.91 5.71
N SER A 458 10.08 11.34 6.32
CA SER A 458 10.78 10.55 7.35
C SER A 458 9.89 10.27 8.56
N GLU A 459 9.11 11.26 9.00
CA GLU A 459 8.23 11.12 10.16
C GLU A 459 7.07 10.16 9.86
N LEU A 460 6.45 10.28 8.68
CA LEU A 460 5.40 9.37 8.25
C LEU A 460 5.88 7.92 8.17
N VAL A 461 7.08 7.67 7.63
CA VAL A 461 7.64 6.31 7.57
C VAL A 461 7.79 5.71 8.96
N ASN A 462 8.29 6.49 9.94
CA ASN A 462 8.47 6.03 11.30
C ASN A 462 7.13 5.70 11.99
N CYS A 463 6.08 6.47 11.69
CA CYS A 463 4.77 6.33 12.32
C CYS A 463 3.86 5.27 11.67
N LEU A 464 3.98 5.09 10.35
CA LEU A 464 3.12 4.18 9.59
C LEU A 464 3.59 2.73 9.63
N LEU A 465 4.89 2.51 9.84
CA LEU A 465 5.50 1.18 9.72
C LEU A 465 6.05 0.71 11.06
N SER A 466 5.64 -0.48 11.51
CA SER A 466 6.32 -1.13 12.61
C SER A 466 7.69 -1.64 12.18
N LYS A 467 8.70 -1.53 13.06
CA LYS A 467 10.06 -2.02 12.79
C LYS A 467 10.08 -3.50 12.39
N LYS A 468 9.27 -4.33 13.06
CA LYS A 468 9.18 -5.78 12.83
C LYS A 468 8.60 -6.12 11.45
N GLU A 469 7.52 -5.48 11.04
CA GLU A 469 6.88 -5.73 9.73
C GLU A 469 7.78 -5.23 8.59
N TYR A 470 8.42 -4.07 8.77
CA TYR A 470 9.40 -3.56 7.82
C TYR A 470 10.62 -4.47 7.64
N GLU A 471 11.21 -4.97 8.73
CA GLU A 471 12.32 -5.92 8.65
C GLU A 471 11.90 -7.22 7.96
N SER A 472 10.70 -7.74 8.28
CA SER A 472 10.16 -8.96 7.70
C SER A 472 9.92 -8.82 6.19
N SER A 473 9.34 -7.71 5.74
CA SER A 473 9.13 -7.43 4.31
C SER A 473 10.44 -7.18 3.57
N THR A 474 11.44 -6.59 4.23
CA THR A 474 12.80 -6.43 3.66
C THR A 474 13.47 -7.78 3.41
N VAL A 475 13.35 -8.71 4.37
CA VAL A 475 13.88 -10.08 4.23
C VAL A 475 13.23 -10.80 3.05
N LEU A 476 11.91 -10.69 2.89
CA LEU A 476 11.17 -11.31 1.79
C LEU A 476 11.53 -10.69 0.43
N LYS A 477 11.54 -9.35 0.32
CA LYS A 477 11.91 -8.63 -0.91
C LYS A 477 13.32 -8.99 -1.38
N ASN A 478 14.27 -9.05 -0.45
CA ASN A 478 15.66 -9.36 -0.75
C ASN A 478 15.98 -10.86 -0.85
N GLY A 479 14.99 -11.73 -0.63
CA GLY A 479 15.14 -13.18 -0.73
C GLY A 479 16.18 -13.78 0.22
N ILE A 480 16.32 -13.27 1.45
CA ILE A 480 17.39 -13.66 2.38
C ILE A 480 17.07 -15.02 3.03
N PRO A 481 17.73 -16.14 2.65
CA PRO A 481 17.22 -17.47 2.97
C PRO A 481 17.29 -17.81 4.47
N PHE A 482 18.37 -17.43 5.13
CA PHE A 482 18.65 -17.85 6.52
C PHE A 482 17.80 -17.13 7.58
N ILE A 483 17.14 -16.02 7.23
CA ILE A 483 16.21 -15.27 8.10
C ILE A 483 14.74 -15.57 7.75
N THR A 484 14.48 -16.11 6.54
CA THR A 484 13.12 -16.37 6.08
C THR A 484 12.47 -17.47 6.94
N ASN A 485 11.39 -17.12 7.65
CA ASN A 485 10.66 -18.04 8.52
C ASN A 485 9.38 -18.58 7.89
N GLY A 486 8.82 -17.87 6.91
CA GLY A 486 7.67 -18.30 6.12
C GLY A 486 7.63 -17.53 4.80
N ILE A 487 7.13 -18.16 3.74
CA ILE A 487 7.00 -17.57 2.39
C ILE A 487 5.54 -17.16 2.13
N THR A 488 4.62 -17.65 2.96
CA THR A 488 3.24 -17.16 3.02
C THR A 488 3.09 -16.07 4.06
N ILE A 489 2.10 -15.22 3.86
CA ILE A 489 1.78 -14.16 4.81
C ILE A 489 0.72 -14.67 5.77
N SER A 490 0.84 -14.29 7.04
CA SER A 490 -0.10 -14.65 8.09
C SER A 490 -1.49 -14.15 7.73
N GLN A 491 -2.52 -14.98 7.91
CA GLN A 491 -3.89 -14.50 7.85
C GLN A 491 -4.10 -13.51 8.99
N THR A 492 -4.30 -12.25 8.63
CA THR A 492 -4.72 -11.17 9.51
C THR A 492 -6.12 -10.71 9.09
N GLU A 493 -6.85 -10.06 9.99
CA GLU A 493 -8.21 -9.54 9.72
C GLU A 493 -8.25 -8.59 8.51
N SER A 494 -7.18 -7.80 8.31
CA SER A 494 -6.96 -7.01 7.09
C SER A 494 -5.72 -7.50 6.32
N SER A 495 -5.85 -7.67 5.00
CA SER A 495 -4.76 -8.02 4.08
C SER A 495 -3.89 -6.83 3.65
N LEU A 496 -4.37 -5.60 3.89
CA LEU A 496 -3.73 -4.35 3.51
C LEU A 496 -2.81 -3.83 4.62
N ALA A 497 -1.70 -3.21 4.23
CA ALA A 497 -0.76 -2.57 5.15
C ALA A 497 -1.30 -1.23 5.66
N LEU A 498 -2.06 -0.51 4.83
CA LEU A 498 -2.54 0.85 5.12
C LEU A 498 -4.05 0.97 4.91
N GLU A 499 -4.67 1.84 5.71
CA GLU A 499 -6.06 2.28 5.54
C GLU A 499 -6.21 3.29 4.38
N ARG A 500 -7.44 3.63 3.97
CA ARG A 500 -7.64 4.65 2.92
C ARG A 500 -7.19 6.04 3.36
N CYS A 501 -7.46 6.41 4.60
CA CYS A 501 -7.01 7.67 5.21
C CYS A 501 -5.59 7.54 5.79
N TRP A 502 -4.67 6.91 5.05
CA TRP A 502 -3.34 6.55 5.54
C TRP A 502 -2.55 7.75 6.08
N THR A 503 -2.78 8.97 5.59
CA THR A 503 -2.10 10.18 6.07
C THR A 503 -2.49 10.58 7.50
N LEU A 504 -3.64 10.10 8.00
CA LEU A 504 -4.15 10.37 9.35
C LEU A 504 -4.02 9.17 10.30
N VAL A 505 -3.53 8.02 9.80
CA VAL A 505 -3.28 6.82 10.62
C VAL A 505 -2.37 7.11 11.83
N PRO A 506 -1.31 7.94 11.75
CA PRO A 506 -0.51 8.25 12.92
C PRO A 506 -1.30 8.97 14.03
N ILE A 507 -2.25 9.83 13.68
CA ILE A 507 -3.12 10.51 14.66
C ILE A 507 -4.04 9.48 15.33
N LYS A 508 -4.56 8.52 14.56
CA LYS A 508 -5.35 7.40 15.09
C LYS A 508 -4.53 6.53 16.04
N HIS A 509 -3.27 6.24 15.72
CA HIS A 509 -2.36 5.51 16.60
C HIS A 509 -2.05 6.29 17.87
N ALA A 510 -1.80 7.60 17.78
CA ALA A 510 -1.55 8.46 18.94
C ALA A 510 -2.76 8.48 19.90
N TYR A 511 -3.97 8.60 19.36
CA TYR A 511 -5.21 8.51 20.13
C TYR A 511 -5.41 7.13 20.78
N GLY A 512 -5.12 6.04 20.07
CA GLY A 512 -5.18 4.69 20.63
C GLY A 512 -4.22 4.51 21.82
N GLN A 513 -3.01 5.08 21.73
CA GLN A 513 -2.03 5.05 22.82
C GLN A 513 -2.44 5.92 24.01
N SER A 514 -3.03 7.11 23.79
CA SER A 514 -3.51 7.96 24.88
C SER A 514 -4.64 7.28 25.67
N ARG A 515 -5.54 6.55 24.99
CA ARG A 515 -6.58 5.74 25.66
C ARG A 515 -6.02 4.58 26.48
N GLN A 516 -4.97 3.91 26.00
CA GLN A 516 -4.34 2.82 26.75
C GLN A 516 -3.66 3.34 28.03
N ARG A 517 -2.99 4.51 27.95
CA ARG A 517 -2.39 5.15 29.14
C ARG A 517 -3.44 5.49 30.21
N THR A 518 -4.63 5.91 29.81
CA THR A 518 -5.73 6.26 30.71
C THR A 518 -6.51 5.05 31.26
N SER A 519 -6.50 3.90 30.57
CA SER A 519 -7.05 2.66 31.12
C SER A 519 -6.11 2.02 32.15
N ASP A 520 -4.80 2.01 31.88
CA ASP A 520 -3.80 1.40 32.76
C ASP A 520 -3.58 2.23 34.05
N SER A 521 -3.76 3.56 33.97
CA SER A 521 -3.67 4.45 35.13
C SER A 521 -4.86 4.32 36.10
N LYS A 522 -5.99 3.75 35.67
CA LYS A 522 -7.10 3.39 36.58
C LYS A 522 -6.77 2.19 37.46
N GLU A 523 -5.79 1.36 37.10
CA GLU A 523 -5.31 0.25 37.95
C GLU A 523 -4.07 0.61 38.81
N LYS A 524 -3.37 1.70 38.50
CA LYS A 524 -2.23 2.20 39.31
C LYS A 524 -2.42 3.68 39.65
N ALA A 525 -3.23 3.94 40.67
CA ALA A 525 -3.31 5.25 41.29
C ALA A 525 -1.95 5.62 41.91
N GLN A 526 -1.28 6.60 41.28
CA GLN A 526 -0.16 7.46 41.74
C GLN A 526 1.00 7.49 40.74
N ALA A 527 0.81 8.26 39.66
CA ALA A 527 1.88 9.01 39.01
C ALA A 527 1.24 10.13 38.16
N ASN A 528 1.79 11.35 38.24
CA ASN A 528 1.40 12.49 37.41
C ASN A 528 1.61 12.18 35.91
N SER A 529 0.65 11.55 35.24
CA SER A 529 0.55 11.64 33.79
C SER A 529 -0.22 12.92 33.47
N SER A 530 0.50 14.00 33.15
CA SER A 530 -0.14 15.19 32.60
C SER A 530 -0.83 14.81 31.29
N ASP A 531 -2.13 15.10 31.14
CA ASP A 531 -2.87 15.01 29.86
C ASP A 531 -2.41 16.05 28.83
N GLN A 532 -1.20 16.60 29.01
CA GLN A 532 -0.53 17.52 28.11
C GLN A 532 0.18 16.74 27.02
N SER A 533 0.20 17.32 25.82
CA SER A 533 0.89 16.75 24.66
C SER A 533 2.41 16.76 24.87
N ASN A 534 3.05 15.67 24.47
CA ASN A 534 4.50 15.64 24.36
C ASN A 534 4.94 16.33 23.05
N PRO A 535 6.13 16.95 22.99
CA PRO A 535 6.64 17.58 21.78
C PRO A 535 6.70 16.64 20.57
N GLU A 536 6.95 15.36 20.80
CA GLU A 536 6.94 14.32 19.76
C GLU A 536 5.54 14.12 19.16
N ASP A 537 4.51 14.06 20.00
CA ASP A 537 3.11 13.90 19.55
C ASP A 537 2.68 15.12 18.71
N ILE A 538 3.02 16.34 19.14
CA ILE A 538 2.75 17.57 18.38
C ILE A 538 3.47 17.53 17.03
N LEU A 539 4.74 17.11 16.99
CA LEU A 539 5.51 17.00 15.76
C LEU A 539 4.85 16.01 14.80
N THR A 540 4.53 14.80 15.26
CA THR A 540 3.87 13.77 14.46
C THR A 540 2.54 14.26 13.90
N VAL A 541 1.67 14.85 14.75
CA VAL A 541 0.36 15.40 14.34
C VAL A 541 0.55 16.49 13.29
N ASN A 542 1.48 17.43 13.51
CA ASN A 542 1.79 18.49 12.56
C ASN A 542 2.24 17.93 11.20
N LYS A 543 3.19 16.98 11.17
CA LYS A 543 3.65 16.36 9.91
C LYS A 543 2.54 15.61 9.17
N CYS A 544 1.63 14.96 9.89
CA CYS A 544 0.48 14.26 9.30
C CYS A 544 -0.54 15.23 8.68
N LEU A 545 -0.82 16.33 9.38
CA LEU A 545 -1.70 17.38 8.87
C LEU A 545 -1.07 18.10 7.67
N GLN A 546 0.24 18.33 7.68
CA GLN A 546 0.98 18.84 6.51
C GLN A 546 0.80 17.95 5.28
N MET A 547 0.98 16.63 5.42
CA MET A 547 0.80 15.69 4.32
C MET A 547 -0.67 15.61 3.86
N THR A 548 -1.60 15.61 4.81
CA THR A 548 -3.04 15.58 4.52
C THR A 548 -3.47 16.84 3.77
N TYR A 549 -3.03 18.02 4.21
CA TYR A 549 -3.30 19.29 3.55
C TYR A 549 -2.74 19.32 2.12
N LEU A 550 -1.48 18.91 1.93
CA LEU A 550 -0.87 18.80 0.60
C LEU A 550 -1.71 17.92 -0.33
N GLY A 551 -2.11 16.76 0.16
CA GLY A 551 -2.91 15.82 -0.62
C GLY A 551 -4.32 16.36 -0.91
N LEU A 552 -5.01 16.97 0.05
CA LEU A 552 -6.36 17.50 -0.14
C LEU A 552 -6.38 18.69 -1.11
N LYS A 553 -5.43 19.62 -0.99
CA LYS A 553 -5.35 20.83 -1.81
C LYS A 553 -4.90 20.54 -3.24
N TYR A 554 -3.84 19.74 -3.42
CA TYR A 554 -3.20 19.56 -4.73
C TYR A 554 -3.46 18.20 -5.39
N ARG A 555 -3.97 17.21 -4.64
CA ARG A 555 -4.19 15.83 -5.08
C ARG A 555 -5.53 15.25 -4.61
N ARG A 556 -6.57 16.09 -4.45
CA ARG A 556 -7.87 15.74 -3.86
C ARG A 556 -8.44 14.39 -4.30
N ASN A 557 -8.49 14.16 -5.61
CA ASN A 557 -9.08 12.96 -6.21
C ASN A 557 -8.32 11.67 -5.86
N CYS A 558 -7.05 11.77 -5.46
CA CYS A 558 -6.26 10.62 -5.02
C CYS A 558 -6.61 10.20 -3.59
N LEU A 559 -6.83 11.18 -2.69
CA LEU A 559 -7.11 10.90 -1.27
C LEU A 559 -8.59 10.59 -0.99
N LEU A 560 -9.52 11.33 -1.60
CA LEU A 560 -10.96 11.19 -1.33
C LEU A 560 -11.61 10.02 -2.09
N LYS A 561 -10.81 9.14 -2.67
CA LYS A 561 -11.28 8.06 -3.52
C LYS A 561 -12.02 7.00 -2.70
N ASP A 562 -13.31 6.85 -2.97
CA ASP A 562 -14.26 5.95 -2.28
C ASP A 562 -14.26 6.07 -0.74
N VAL A 563 -13.91 7.24 -0.21
CA VAL A 563 -14.08 7.59 1.21
C VAL A 563 -14.95 8.83 1.29
N SER A 564 -15.96 8.82 2.16
CA SER A 564 -16.79 9.99 2.37
C SER A 564 -15.99 11.11 3.01
N VAL A 565 -16.36 12.36 2.70
CA VAL A 565 -15.79 13.55 3.37
C VAL A 565 -15.99 13.45 4.90
N PHE A 566 -17.11 12.87 5.33
CA PHE A 566 -17.39 12.66 6.75
C PHE A 566 -16.38 11.74 7.44
N ALA A 567 -15.99 10.62 6.82
CA ALA A 567 -14.99 9.73 7.42
C ALA A 567 -13.63 10.43 7.60
N TRP A 568 -13.24 11.30 6.67
CA TRP A 568 -12.06 12.15 6.82
C TRP A 568 -12.20 13.15 7.97
N LEU A 569 -13.36 13.79 8.11
CA LEU A 569 -13.64 14.70 9.23
C LEU A 569 -13.61 13.96 10.57
N GLN A 570 -14.19 12.76 10.67
CA GLN A 570 -14.10 11.94 11.88
C GLN A 570 -12.65 11.64 12.26
N GLN A 571 -11.80 11.28 11.29
CA GLN A 571 -10.38 11.04 11.58
C GLN A 571 -9.63 12.32 11.96
N LEU A 572 -9.91 13.46 11.32
CA LEU A 572 -9.32 14.75 11.71
C LEU A 572 -9.73 15.18 13.11
N SER A 573 -10.97 14.89 13.53
CA SER A 573 -11.45 15.24 14.87
C SER A 573 -10.66 14.56 15.99
N LEU A 574 -9.94 13.47 15.70
CA LEU A 574 -9.06 12.83 16.67
C LEU A 574 -7.94 13.76 17.15
N VAL A 575 -7.56 14.80 16.39
CA VAL A 575 -6.59 15.81 16.84
C VAL A 575 -7.02 16.47 18.15
N PHE A 576 -8.33 16.65 18.37
CA PHE A 576 -8.87 17.19 19.64
C PHE A 576 -8.84 16.18 20.79
N LEU A 577 -8.73 14.90 20.49
CA LEU A 577 -8.81 13.79 21.45
C LEU A 577 -7.45 13.16 21.79
N VAL A 578 -6.38 13.48 21.06
CA VAL A 578 -5.03 12.94 21.34
C VAL A 578 -4.50 13.42 22.69
N ALA A 579 -4.57 14.73 22.94
CA ALA A 579 -4.22 15.37 24.22
C ALA A 579 -4.98 16.70 24.36
N ASN A 580 -4.95 17.28 25.56
CA ASN A 580 -5.79 18.44 25.89
C ASN A 580 -5.38 19.75 25.22
N ASP A 581 -4.16 19.84 24.69
CA ASP A 581 -3.56 21.07 24.15
C ASP A 581 -2.96 20.91 22.75
N THR A 582 -2.98 19.71 22.14
CA THR A 582 -2.38 19.46 20.81
C THR A 582 -2.92 20.41 19.74
N PHE A 583 -4.24 20.64 19.73
CA PHE A 583 -4.90 21.52 18.76
C PHE A 583 -4.61 23.01 19.01
N LEU A 584 -4.00 23.37 20.15
CA LEU A 584 -3.64 24.75 20.48
C LEU A 584 -2.31 25.18 19.86
N ASP A 585 -1.49 24.24 19.37
CA ASP A 585 -0.29 24.57 18.61
C ASP A 585 -0.66 25.30 17.31
N ALA A 586 0.01 26.42 17.05
CA ALA A 586 -0.32 27.29 15.93
C ALA A 586 -0.22 26.61 14.55
N ASN A 587 0.76 25.71 14.37
CA ASN A 587 0.90 24.98 13.11
C ASN A 587 -0.18 23.90 13.00
N VAL A 588 -0.40 23.13 14.06
CA VAL A 588 -1.45 22.10 14.10
C VAL A 588 -2.81 22.74 13.80
N SER A 589 -3.16 23.81 14.49
CA SER A 589 -4.41 24.56 14.29
C SER A 589 -4.54 25.05 12.84
N SER A 590 -3.50 25.70 12.30
CA SER A 590 -3.53 26.24 10.93
C SER A 590 -3.68 25.14 9.86
N TYR A 591 -2.95 24.02 9.98
CA TYR A 591 -3.08 22.90 9.03
C TYR A 591 -4.38 22.12 9.20
N LEU A 592 -4.87 21.95 10.43
CA LEU A 592 -6.17 21.33 10.70
C LEU A 592 -7.28 22.13 10.03
N GLN A 593 -7.29 23.45 10.23
CA GLN A 593 -8.26 24.31 9.58
C GLN A 593 -8.14 24.25 8.06
N GLY A 594 -6.92 24.31 7.52
CA GLY A 594 -6.68 24.17 6.09
C GLY A 594 -7.24 22.86 5.53
N CYS A 595 -7.10 21.73 6.24
CA CYS A 595 -7.67 20.45 5.83
C CYS A 595 -9.20 20.48 5.82
N VAL A 596 -9.83 21.07 6.85
CA VAL A 596 -11.30 21.21 6.92
C VAL A 596 -11.83 22.04 5.75
N VAL A 597 -11.19 23.16 5.45
CA VAL A 597 -11.56 24.02 4.32
C VAL A 597 -11.55 23.20 3.03
N GLU A 598 -10.44 22.52 2.76
CA GLU A 598 -10.32 21.75 1.53
C GLU A 598 -11.37 20.63 1.49
N LEU A 599 -11.63 19.92 2.59
CA LEU A 599 -12.64 18.87 2.65
C LEU A 599 -14.05 19.38 2.31
N LEU A 600 -14.48 20.50 2.91
CA LEU A 600 -15.83 21.04 2.77
C LEU A 600 -16.04 21.80 1.44
N ARG A 601 -14.96 22.21 0.76
CA ARG A 601 -15.01 22.86 -0.55
C ARG A 601 -15.75 22.01 -1.60
N ASN A 602 -16.25 22.67 -2.65
CA ASN A 602 -16.93 22.03 -3.80
C ASN A 602 -18.14 21.16 -3.38
N LYS A 603 -18.97 21.69 -2.47
CA LYS A 603 -20.13 20.99 -1.90
C LYS A 603 -19.77 19.72 -1.10
N GLY A 604 -18.56 19.63 -0.55
CA GLY A 604 -18.17 18.54 0.35
C GLY A 604 -19.07 18.44 1.58
N TYR A 605 -19.68 19.55 2.01
CA TYR A 605 -20.67 19.62 3.09
C TYR A 605 -22.02 18.96 2.77
N ALA A 606 -22.39 18.80 1.50
CA ALA A 606 -23.78 18.57 1.08
C ALA A 606 -24.30 17.15 1.31
N ASN A 607 -23.45 16.19 1.72
CA ASN A 607 -23.86 14.81 1.98
C ASN A 607 -22.86 14.07 2.89
N LEU A 608 -22.82 14.44 4.17
CA LEU A 608 -21.97 13.80 5.18
C LEU A 608 -22.70 12.60 5.80
N GLN A 609 -22.66 11.46 5.11
CA GLN A 609 -23.37 10.24 5.52
C GLN A 609 -22.82 9.64 6.84
N THR A 610 -23.72 9.23 7.74
CA THR A 610 -23.43 8.66 9.06
C THR A 610 -23.23 7.14 9.09
N THR A 611 -23.19 6.49 7.93
CA THR A 611 -23.31 5.03 7.80
C THR A 611 -22.11 4.25 8.34
N ASN A 612 -20.95 4.89 8.51
CA ASN A 612 -19.75 4.28 9.06
C ASN A 612 -19.36 4.94 10.38
N HIS A 613 -19.08 4.14 11.41
CA HIS A 613 -18.51 4.63 12.67
C HIS A 613 -16.99 4.53 12.63
N LEU A 614 -16.34 5.43 13.37
CA LEU A 614 -14.89 5.42 13.52
C LEU A 614 -14.47 4.25 14.43
N GLU A 615 -13.45 3.50 14.02
CA GLU A 615 -12.90 2.41 14.83
C GLU A 615 -12.46 2.93 16.22
N GLY A 616 -12.79 2.18 17.26
CA GLY A 616 -12.60 2.60 18.66
C GLY A 616 -13.83 3.24 19.32
N PHE A 617 -14.89 3.48 18.56
CA PHE A 617 -16.17 3.98 19.06
C PHE A 617 -17.31 3.02 18.75
N ASN A 618 -18.26 2.88 19.68
CA ASN A 618 -19.41 1.98 19.52
C ASN A 618 -20.45 2.49 18.51
N SER A 619 -20.50 3.80 18.28
CA SER A 619 -21.41 4.44 17.33
C SER A 619 -20.93 5.85 16.97
N CYS A 620 -21.47 6.42 15.88
CA CYS A 620 -21.24 7.82 15.52
C CYS A 620 -21.70 8.78 16.63
N LEU A 621 -22.78 8.46 17.35
CA LEU A 621 -23.25 9.30 18.46
C LEU A 621 -22.28 9.23 19.66
N ALA A 622 -21.68 8.07 19.94
CA ALA A 622 -20.68 7.92 21.00
C ALA A 622 -19.43 8.78 20.72
N TRP A 623 -18.95 8.77 19.47
CA TRP A 623 -17.89 9.67 19.02
C TRP A 623 -18.22 11.15 19.25
N PHE A 624 -19.45 11.55 18.90
CA PHE A 624 -19.87 12.94 19.07
C PHE A 624 -19.99 13.36 20.54
N LYS A 625 -20.45 12.46 21.42
CA LYS A 625 -20.48 12.69 22.88
C LYS A 625 -19.09 12.93 23.43
N GLU A 626 -18.12 12.09 23.07
CA GLU A 626 -16.73 12.23 23.53
C GLU A 626 -16.11 13.56 23.07
N LEU A 627 -16.39 14.01 21.84
CA LEU A 627 -15.99 15.34 21.37
C LEU A 627 -16.63 16.48 22.17
N LEU A 628 -17.92 16.38 22.51
CA LEU A 628 -18.60 17.40 23.31
C LEU A 628 -18.04 17.48 24.74
N GLU A 629 -17.79 16.33 25.37
CA GLU A 629 -17.19 16.27 26.71
C GLU A 629 -15.79 16.90 26.71
N GLN A 630 -14.98 16.58 25.70
CA GLN A 630 -13.65 17.17 25.53
C GLN A 630 -13.73 18.68 25.27
N PHE A 631 -14.69 19.13 24.46
CA PHE A 631 -14.87 20.55 24.16
C PHE A 631 -15.20 21.37 25.41
N ILE A 632 -16.14 20.91 26.24
CA ILE A 632 -16.51 21.60 27.48
C ILE A 632 -15.31 21.66 28.43
N SER A 633 -14.51 20.60 28.46
CA SER A 633 -13.39 20.47 29.39
C SER A 633 -12.20 21.36 29.04
N VAL A 634 -11.81 21.43 27.76
CA VAL A 634 -10.50 21.98 27.38
C VAL A 634 -10.49 22.82 26.10
N SER A 635 -11.63 23.14 25.49
CA SER A 635 -11.63 23.86 24.19
C SER A 635 -11.16 25.31 24.25
N TYR A 636 -11.30 25.97 25.40
CA TYR A 636 -11.14 27.42 25.53
C TYR A 636 -11.98 28.22 24.50
N GLY A 637 -13.10 27.66 24.02
CA GLY A 637 -13.91 28.29 22.97
C GLY A 637 -13.26 28.32 21.59
N ASP A 638 -12.38 27.34 21.28
CA ASP A 638 -11.72 27.25 19.98
C ASP A 638 -12.72 27.17 18.81
N SER A 639 -12.53 28.06 17.83
CA SER A 639 -13.46 28.22 16.70
C SER A 639 -13.44 27.02 15.75
N THR A 640 -12.29 26.38 15.54
CA THR A 640 -12.18 25.20 14.67
C THR A 640 -12.85 24.00 15.34
N PHE A 641 -12.61 23.79 16.63
CA PHE A 641 -13.28 22.74 17.39
C PHE A 641 -14.81 22.97 17.43
N ALA A 642 -15.25 24.20 17.69
CA ALA A 642 -16.66 24.57 17.65
C ALA A 642 -17.30 24.26 16.28
N LEU A 643 -16.59 24.50 15.16
CA LEU A 643 -17.08 24.18 13.82
C LEU A 643 -17.33 22.67 13.66
N PHE A 644 -16.43 21.81 14.17
CA PHE A 644 -16.63 20.35 14.15
C PHE A 644 -17.90 19.92 14.90
N LEU A 645 -18.23 20.60 16.01
CA LEU A 645 -19.46 20.33 16.75
C LEU A 645 -20.73 20.77 16.02
N LEU A 646 -20.63 21.79 15.15
CA LEU A 646 -21.76 22.24 14.35
C LEU A 646 -22.08 21.29 13.18
N ILE A 647 -21.10 20.58 12.62
CA ILE A 647 -21.30 19.71 11.44
C ILE A 647 -22.51 18.75 11.61
N PRO A 648 -22.67 18.03 12.73
CA PRO A 648 -23.80 17.12 12.94
C PRO A 648 -25.14 17.79 13.29
N LEU A 649 -25.22 19.13 13.28
CA LEU A 649 -26.44 19.89 13.58
C LEU A 649 -27.25 20.26 12.32
N GLN A 650 -26.76 19.93 11.13
CA GLN A 650 -27.49 20.11 9.88
C GLN A 650 -28.79 19.29 9.89
N GLN A 651 -29.86 19.75 9.23
CA GLN A 651 -31.20 19.18 9.37
C GLN A 651 -31.33 17.75 8.83
N TYR A 652 -30.52 17.37 7.84
CA TYR A 652 -30.50 16.00 7.33
C TYR A 652 -29.88 14.98 8.29
N TRP A 653 -29.22 15.44 9.37
CA TRP A 653 -28.69 14.56 10.41
C TRP A 653 -29.80 14.08 11.36
N PRO A 654 -29.63 12.89 11.97
CA PRO A 654 -30.52 12.41 13.02
C PRO A 654 -30.64 13.42 14.17
N SER A 655 -31.87 13.64 14.66
CA SER A 655 -32.15 14.66 15.68
C SER A 655 -31.45 14.39 17.01
N GLU A 656 -30.98 13.16 17.26
CA GLU A 656 -30.21 12.76 18.45
C GLU A 656 -28.93 13.60 18.63
N PHE A 657 -28.26 13.99 17.54
CA PHE A 657 -27.07 14.84 17.62
C PHE A 657 -27.43 16.25 18.11
N ARG A 658 -28.54 16.81 17.61
CA ARG A 658 -29.07 18.10 18.07
C ARG A 658 -29.54 18.01 19.53
N LEU A 659 -30.21 16.92 19.91
CA LEU A 659 -30.66 16.69 21.29
C LEU A 659 -29.49 16.57 22.26
N GLN A 660 -28.36 16.02 21.83
CA GLN A 660 -27.17 15.91 22.68
C GLN A 660 -26.64 17.30 23.07
N ILE A 661 -26.50 18.23 22.12
CA ILE A 661 -25.91 19.56 22.39
C ILE A 661 -26.91 20.52 23.05
N TRP A 662 -28.18 20.50 22.62
CA TRP A 662 -29.22 21.39 23.14
C TRP A 662 -29.92 20.82 24.39
N GLY A 663 -29.62 19.56 24.75
CA GLY A 663 -30.24 18.85 25.86
C GLY A 663 -29.22 18.44 26.91
N ASP A 664 -28.55 17.31 26.69
CA ASP A 664 -27.70 16.66 27.68
C ASP A 664 -26.41 17.44 27.99
N MET A 665 -25.87 18.16 26.99
CA MET A 665 -24.58 18.85 27.04
C MET A 665 -24.74 20.37 26.83
N LEU A 666 -25.77 20.96 27.43
CA LEU A 666 -26.11 22.39 27.33
C LEU A 666 -24.94 23.32 27.69
N ASP A 667 -24.03 22.88 28.56
CA ASP A 667 -22.86 23.64 29.01
C ASP A 667 -21.87 23.95 27.87
N ALA A 668 -21.96 23.27 26.73
CA ALA A 668 -21.16 23.59 25.55
C ALA A 668 -21.59 24.88 24.85
N LEU A 669 -22.88 25.24 24.90
CA LEU A 669 -23.46 26.32 24.08
C LEU A 669 -22.79 27.69 24.29
N PRO A 670 -22.49 28.14 25.52
CA PRO A 670 -21.88 29.45 25.74
C PRO A 670 -20.51 29.61 25.08
N TYR A 671 -19.77 28.51 24.92
CA TYR A 671 -18.42 28.49 24.35
C TYR A 671 -18.39 28.41 22.82
N ILE A 672 -19.52 28.12 22.16
CA ILE A 672 -19.64 28.11 20.70
C ILE A 672 -19.93 29.53 20.22
N MET A 673 -18.86 30.30 20.00
CA MET A 673 -18.92 31.74 19.70
C MET A 673 -18.85 32.09 18.20
N LEU A 674 -19.16 31.13 17.32
CA LEU A 674 -19.07 31.33 15.87
C LEU A 674 -20.14 32.29 15.34
N SER A 675 -19.73 33.21 14.47
CA SER A 675 -20.63 34.10 13.73
C SER A 675 -21.27 33.39 12.52
N GLU A 676 -22.35 33.95 12.00
CA GLU A 676 -22.97 33.43 10.77
C GLU A 676 -21.99 33.41 9.59
N GLU A 677 -21.24 34.49 9.37
CA GLU A 677 -20.25 34.59 8.29
C GLU A 677 -19.15 33.52 8.43
N GLN A 678 -18.71 33.26 9.67
CA GLN A 678 -17.68 32.26 9.96
C GLN A 678 -18.14 30.82 9.71
N VAL A 679 -19.43 30.52 9.83
CA VAL A 679 -19.99 29.19 9.52
C VAL A 679 -20.35 29.08 8.03
N THR A 680 -20.98 30.11 7.46
CA THR A 680 -21.51 30.10 6.09
C THR A 680 -20.42 30.06 5.02
N GLN A 681 -19.19 30.47 5.33
CA GLN A 681 -18.03 30.22 4.46
C GLN A 681 -17.75 28.72 4.23
N PHE A 682 -18.17 27.83 5.13
CA PHE A 682 -17.95 26.39 5.04
C PHE A 682 -19.21 25.63 4.67
N ILE A 683 -20.32 25.96 5.32
CA ILE A 683 -21.59 25.24 5.22
C ILE A 683 -22.71 26.27 5.10
N PRO A 684 -23.49 26.26 3.99
CA PRO A 684 -24.60 27.19 3.82
C PRO A 684 -25.60 27.08 4.97
N ILE A 685 -26.16 28.21 5.40
CA ILE A 685 -27.07 28.26 6.55
C ILE A 685 -28.34 27.43 6.32
N GLU A 686 -28.74 27.25 5.06
CA GLU A 686 -29.87 26.43 4.65
C GLU A 686 -29.72 24.98 5.10
N GLN A 687 -28.49 24.46 5.18
CA GLN A 687 -28.26 23.08 5.67
C GLN A 687 -28.67 22.91 7.14
N PHE A 688 -28.72 23.99 7.92
CA PHE A 688 -29.10 23.98 9.32
C PHE A 688 -30.53 24.42 9.57
N CYS A 689 -31.10 25.20 8.66
CA CYS A 689 -32.45 25.75 8.77
C CYS A 689 -33.50 24.92 8.03
N GLU A 690 -33.13 24.22 6.96
CA GLU A 690 -34.08 23.53 6.08
C GLU A 690 -33.87 22.01 6.02
N PRO A 691 -34.93 21.18 6.16
CA PRO A 691 -36.30 21.59 6.52
C PRO A 691 -36.40 22.11 7.97
N ALA A 692 -37.33 23.01 8.24
CA ALA A 692 -37.54 23.49 9.61
C ALA A 692 -37.89 22.36 10.59
N GLU A 693 -37.33 22.44 11.80
CA GLU A 693 -37.39 21.41 12.84
C GLU A 693 -38.83 21.11 13.29
N GLU A 694 -39.15 19.82 13.40
CA GLU A 694 -40.47 19.34 13.79
C GLU A 694 -40.48 18.67 15.17
N ASP A 695 -39.31 18.29 15.70
CA ASP A 695 -39.21 17.66 17.02
C ASP A 695 -39.48 18.66 18.15
N GLU A 696 -40.66 18.53 18.77
CA GLU A 696 -41.10 19.35 19.92
C GLU A 696 -40.06 19.42 21.05
N ARG A 697 -39.32 18.33 21.29
CA ARG A 697 -38.30 18.28 22.33
C ARG A 697 -37.20 19.30 22.04
N LEU A 698 -36.77 19.40 20.79
CA LEU A 698 -35.75 20.36 20.36
C LEU A 698 -36.28 21.80 20.41
N ILE A 699 -37.52 22.04 19.97
CA ILE A 699 -38.12 23.39 20.04
C ILE A 699 -38.18 23.91 21.48
N ILE A 700 -38.55 23.05 22.44
CA ILE A 700 -38.54 23.40 23.88
C ILE A 700 -37.13 23.76 24.34
N LYS A 701 -36.11 22.97 23.93
CA LYS A 701 -34.71 23.22 24.27
C LYS A 701 -34.16 24.50 23.66
N TYR A 702 -34.46 24.80 22.39
CA TYR A 702 -34.12 26.07 21.74
C TYR A 702 -34.71 27.26 22.52
N ARG A 703 -36.01 27.18 22.84
CA ARG A 703 -36.70 28.23 23.60
C ARG A 703 -36.11 28.40 24.99
N SER A 704 -35.82 27.29 25.68
CA SER A 704 -35.22 27.32 27.01
C SER A 704 -33.82 27.93 27.00
N SER A 705 -33.02 27.65 25.97
CA SER A 705 -31.65 28.18 25.83
C SER A 705 -31.63 29.68 25.56
N LEU A 706 -32.59 30.19 24.75
CA LEU A 706 -32.79 31.63 24.54
C LEU A 706 -33.32 32.32 25.80
N GLY A 707 -34.32 31.72 26.46
CA GLY A 707 -34.96 32.29 27.65
C GLY A 707 -34.03 32.38 28.86
N SER A 708 -33.10 31.43 28.99
CA SER A 708 -32.08 31.40 30.04
C SER A 708 -30.83 32.24 29.73
N GLN A 709 -30.78 32.89 28.56
CA GLN A 709 -29.61 33.64 28.08
C GLN A 709 -28.31 32.82 27.97
N MET A 710 -28.42 31.49 27.86
CA MET A 710 -27.26 30.61 27.60
C MET A 710 -26.64 30.92 26.24
N ILE A 711 -27.46 31.35 25.28
CA ILE A 711 -27.02 31.89 23.99
C ILE A 711 -27.60 33.29 23.78
N SER A 712 -26.87 34.15 23.08
CA SER A 712 -27.32 35.50 22.73
C SER A 712 -26.87 35.90 21.34
N GLU A 713 -27.59 36.81 20.69
CA GLU A 713 -27.26 37.34 19.36
C GLU A 713 -25.83 37.92 19.30
N ARG A 714 -25.37 38.55 20.40
CA ARG A 714 -24.05 39.17 20.49
C ARG A 714 -22.91 38.18 20.67
N LYS A 715 -23.10 37.10 21.45
CA LYS A 715 -22.03 36.14 21.78
C LYS A 715 -22.02 34.91 20.88
N ASN A 716 -23.19 34.43 20.50
CA ASN A 716 -23.40 33.16 19.79
C ASN A 716 -24.33 33.42 18.58
N SER A 717 -23.94 34.36 17.71
CA SER A 717 -24.79 34.89 16.63
C SER A 717 -25.38 33.78 15.74
N PHE A 718 -24.57 32.78 15.34
CA PHE A 718 -25.05 31.66 14.54
C PHE A 718 -26.09 30.80 15.27
N LEU A 719 -25.80 30.35 16.49
CA LEU A 719 -26.72 29.50 17.28
C LEU A 719 -28.02 30.24 17.62
N TYR A 720 -27.94 31.54 17.90
CA TYR A 720 -29.11 32.39 18.15
C TYR A 720 -30.02 32.44 16.93
N LYS A 721 -29.45 32.64 15.73
CA LYS A 721 -30.20 32.66 14.46
C LYS A 721 -30.85 31.31 14.17
N LEU A 722 -30.10 30.22 14.34
CA LEU A 722 -30.58 28.85 14.18
C LEU A 722 -31.81 28.56 15.07
N ALA A 723 -31.67 28.79 16.38
CA ALA A 723 -32.74 28.56 17.35
C ALA A 723 -33.96 29.45 17.07
N SER A 724 -33.74 30.73 16.78
CA SER A 724 -34.81 31.69 16.49
C SER A 724 -35.59 31.34 15.22
N HIS A 725 -34.89 30.86 14.18
CA HIS A 725 -35.52 30.41 12.94
C HIS A 725 -36.47 29.24 13.19
N HIS A 726 -35.99 28.15 13.81
CA HIS A 726 -36.79 26.95 14.05
C HIS A 726 -37.99 27.22 14.95
N ILE A 727 -37.83 28.03 16.00
CA ILE A 727 -38.95 28.44 16.87
C ILE A 727 -40.00 29.21 16.06
N LYS A 728 -39.57 30.17 15.24
CA LYS A 728 -40.48 30.99 14.42
C LYS A 728 -41.26 30.14 13.44
N GLU A 729 -40.59 29.29 12.67
CA GLU A 729 -41.22 28.42 11.67
C GLU A 729 -42.19 27.42 12.31
N TYR A 730 -41.80 26.80 13.43
CA TYR A 730 -42.66 25.86 14.16
C TYR A 730 -43.97 26.52 14.62
N PHE A 731 -43.91 27.71 15.21
CA PHE A 731 -45.12 28.45 15.63
C PHE A 731 -45.96 28.95 14.45
N GLN A 732 -45.34 29.34 13.34
CA GLN A 732 -46.07 29.70 12.13
C GLN A 732 -46.86 28.51 11.57
N ARG A 733 -46.25 27.32 11.52
CA ARG A 733 -46.92 26.08 11.09
C ARG A 733 -48.06 25.69 12.03
N ILE A 734 -47.89 25.76 13.35
CA ILE A 734 -48.99 25.50 14.30
C ILE A 734 -50.15 26.47 14.06
N ARG A 735 -49.88 27.77 13.90
CA ARG A 735 -50.91 28.77 13.64
C ARG A 735 -51.65 28.53 12.33
N GLN A 736 -50.95 28.05 11.30
CA GLN A 736 -51.56 27.68 10.03
C GLN A 736 -52.44 26.43 10.17
N ARG A 737 -51.99 25.41 10.90
CA ARG A 737 -52.77 24.19 11.21
C ARG A 737 -53.97 24.43 12.13
N SER A 738 -53.93 25.46 12.98
CA SER A 738 -55.07 25.83 13.83
C SER A 738 -56.13 26.69 13.13
N ASN A 739 -55.81 27.27 11.96
CA ASN A 739 -56.70 28.11 11.16
C ASN A 739 -57.30 27.38 9.94
N THR A 740 -56.91 26.13 9.72
CA THR A 740 -57.52 25.16 8.78
C THR A 740 -58.30 24.13 9.57
#